data_AF-A0A086TJM4-F1
#
_entry.id   AF-A0A086TJM4-F1
#
_cell.length_a   1.000
_cell.length_b   1.000
_cell.length_c   1.000
_cell.angle_alpha   90.00
_cell.angle_beta   90.00
_cell.angle_gamma   90.00
#
_symmetry.space_group_name_H-M   'P 1'
#
loop_
_entity.id
_entity.type
_entity.pdbx_description
1 polymer ?
#
loop_
_entity_poly.entity_id
_entity_poly.type
_entity_poly.pdbx_seq_one_letter_code
_entity_poly.pdbx_strand_id
1 'polypeptide(L)'
;MDKHLHVERSDFSASSISKFSVVHINQRLESKAPLIFKILQGLTKKKGSTDNRQRFLAVPTIGSILAFTQSNRARYLQLTMGLYLYSAGCTRKVIDTLHGAGLCVSFPTINRLLENLTEHALKNVKLVAKQDPWLLVYDNVNFFKRKYDQRIGNADDFENGTTATMIIGKNLSPGSVHQIRDSYSRLCSTDFMMDEAEVDHLRHVSRFHIIEELKKNLEGYSHCSTPTPELHRLPAERTKTFPLPSMKIDESSLEGNKMVLETVIQEVLGLEEGWFNAGKLVVVAGDLATVRKLRGLKDLRLDEHSPYHRLDWATPVTQLFHIQMLLAKIIVHNYRGSASEQGSLEQLATMLGRRKRIFTDNPEFHAMDELLRHVFTATVLRLWEVSMEAKEMQNLDIYSDNVAFSNHVNEKVMEIVDQNINVPNIESTSSRNATLFLRDMILYMELSSAIKIGDIGRIEKTVKRLAVIFHAGSTPLYAYELMHFLCCIKHVWDEQTKVAVLSSMLVNTSGGQYGWKPTDLYQEHHNRSIKHVYYGRRGDTPFDMLRERVSMNIETFDGVKEQMEKQFQAPSNKRKHAAVSAETDIHDILGILRENNILGRDFNPCAQKNEGVAAAKDLFLAGTSALQDKKRMRAFINKHIYGNQGFGDEPEDTAQESNPIETARDWQLEEDLSEGK
;
A
#
# COMPACT_ATOMS: atom_id res chain seq x y z
N MET A 1 7.26 -21.40 44.34
CA MET A 1 7.26 -20.73 43.01
C MET A 1 6.27 -19.56 42.93
N ASP A 2 5.72 -19.08 44.05
CA ASP A 2 4.29 -18.72 44.12
C ASP A 2 3.94 -17.22 44.07
N LYS A 3 4.89 -16.34 43.68
CA LYS A 3 4.64 -14.88 43.63
C LYS A 3 5.27 -14.10 42.46
N HIS A 4 6.16 -14.66 41.64
CA HIS A 4 7.06 -13.83 40.78
C HIS A 4 7.17 -14.20 39.29
N LEU A 5 6.46 -15.23 38.82
CA LEU A 5 5.98 -15.29 37.41
C LEU A 5 4.56 -14.71 37.29
N HIS A 6 4.09 -14.09 38.38
CA HIS A 6 2.80 -13.45 38.45
C HIS A 6 2.75 -12.31 37.44
N VAL A 7 1.77 -12.41 36.56
CA VAL A 7 1.36 -11.31 35.71
C VAL A 7 -0.04 -10.98 36.17
N GLU A 8 -0.17 -9.83 36.85
CA GLU A 8 -1.49 -9.28 37.10
C GLU A 8 -2.12 -8.92 35.76
N ARG A 9 -3.44 -9.14 35.63
CA ARG A 9 -4.13 -8.89 34.36
C ARG A 9 -4.02 -7.43 33.91
N SER A 10 -3.91 -6.51 34.87
CA SER A 10 -3.72 -5.08 34.66
C SER A 10 -2.37 -4.72 34.04
N ASP A 11 -1.35 -5.56 34.18
CA ASP A 11 0.02 -5.28 33.72
C ASP A 11 0.27 -5.78 32.28
N PHE A 12 -0.68 -6.51 31.69
CA PHE A 12 -0.55 -7.05 30.34
C PHE A 12 -1.04 -6.04 29.31
N SER A 13 -0.09 -5.26 28.78
CA SER A 13 -0.31 -4.29 27.70
C SER A 13 0.30 -4.77 26.38
N ALA A 14 -0.05 -4.14 25.25
CA ALA A 14 0.62 -4.35 23.97
C ALA A 14 2.17 -4.21 24.09
N SER A 15 2.64 -3.26 24.91
CA SER A 15 4.08 -3.07 25.17
C SER A 15 4.73 -4.18 26.01
N SER A 16 3.95 -4.82 26.89
CA SER A 16 4.42 -5.95 27.70
C SER A 16 4.59 -7.20 26.84
N ILE A 17 3.71 -7.35 25.85
CA ILE A 17 3.69 -8.45 24.88
C ILE A 17 4.90 -8.38 23.93
N SER A 18 5.21 -7.21 23.38
CA SER A 18 6.38 -7.05 22.50
C SER A 18 7.71 -7.32 23.21
N LYS A 19 7.72 -7.18 24.55
CA LYS A 19 8.86 -7.50 25.42
C LYS A 19 8.90 -8.96 25.87
N PHE A 20 8.04 -9.84 25.35
CA PHE A 20 8.01 -11.26 25.72
C PHE A 20 9.38 -11.92 25.56
N SER A 21 9.89 -12.59 26.60
CA SER A 21 11.21 -13.22 26.55
C SER A 21 11.26 -14.57 27.24
N VAL A 22 11.64 -15.59 26.48
CA VAL A 22 11.88 -16.94 27.02
C VAL A 22 13.13 -16.96 27.90
N VAL A 23 14.15 -16.15 27.56
CA VAL A 23 15.35 -15.95 28.40
C VAL A 23 14.97 -15.47 29.79
N HIS A 24 14.06 -14.50 29.88
CA HIS A 24 13.62 -13.95 31.14
C HIS A 24 12.97 -15.01 32.04
N ILE A 25 12.13 -15.88 31.47
CA ILE A 25 11.51 -17.01 32.18
C ILE A 25 12.60 -17.95 32.70
N ASN A 26 13.60 -18.24 31.88
CA ASN A 26 14.69 -19.15 32.22
C ASN A 26 15.53 -18.61 33.41
N GLN A 27 15.92 -17.33 33.36
CA GLN A 27 16.64 -16.64 34.44
C GLN A 27 15.83 -16.61 35.74
N ARG A 28 14.50 -16.44 35.64
CA ARG A 28 13.59 -16.46 36.80
C ARG A 28 13.48 -17.87 37.40
N LEU A 29 13.39 -18.91 36.58
CA LEU A 29 13.36 -20.30 37.06
C LEU A 29 14.67 -20.68 37.75
N GLU A 30 15.81 -20.30 37.18
CA GLU A 30 17.14 -20.55 37.77
C GLU A 30 17.28 -19.88 39.14
N SER A 31 16.91 -18.61 39.24
CA SER A 31 17.06 -17.84 40.49
C SER A 31 16.05 -18.23 41.58
N LYS A 32 14.81 -18.59 41.22
CA LYS A 32 13.71 -18.81 42.18
C LYS A 32 13.39 -20.28 42.44
N ALA A 33 13.81 -21.19 41.57
CA ALA A 33 13.60 -22.62 41.70
C ALA A 33 14.83 -23.41 41.20
N PRO A 34 16.03 -23.17 41.75
CA PRO A 34 17.29 -23.67 41.21
C PRO A 34 17.34 -25.21 41.14
N LEU A 35 16.71 -25.91 42.08
CA LEU A 35 16.65 -27.37 42.07
C LEU A 35 15.82 -27.90 40.89
N ILE A 36 14.60 -27.40 40.72
CA ILE A 36 13.72 -27.77 39.60
C ILE A 36 14.40 -27.41 38.27
N PHE A 37 15.00 -26.23 38.19
CA PHE A 37 15.74 -25.79 37.02
C PHE A 37 16.88 -26.76 36.65
N LYS A 38 17.71 -27.17 37.63
CA LYS A 38 18.78 -28.16 37.42
C LYS A 38 18.24 -29.52 36.98
N ILE A 39 17.13 -29.97 37.56
CA ILE A 39 16.47 -31.24 37.16
C ILE A 39 15.99 -31.15 35.71
N LEU A 40 15.22 -30.11 35.37
CA LEU A 40 14.72 -29.92 34.00
C LEU A 40 15.86 -29.78 33.00
N GLN A 41 16.92 -29.05 33.34
CA GLN A 41 18.12 -28.96 32.52
C GLN A 41 18.81 -30.33 32.32
N GLY A 42 18.86 -31.17 33.36
CA GLY A 42 19.43 -32.50 33.29
C GLY A 42 18.60 -33.43 32.40
N LEU A 43 17.28 -33.40 32.55
CA LEU A 43 16.34 -34.22 31.77
C LEU A 43 16.26 -33.83 30.30
N THR A 44 16.49 -32.56 29.98
CA THR A 44 16.47 -32.03 28.60
C THR A 44 17.83 -32.11 27.91
N LYS A 45 18.87 -32.65 28.57
CA LYS A 45 20.21 -32.80 28.02
C LYS A 45 20.29 -34.06 27.14
N LYS A 46 20.47 -33.88 25.83
CA LYS A 46 20.69 -34.98 24.89
C LYS A 46 22.15 -35.47 24.99
N LYS A 47 22.38 -36.75 25.28
CA LYS A 47 23.74 -37.33 25.31
C LYS A 47 24.39 -37.21 23.92
N GLY A 48 25.61 -36.65 23.87
CA GLY A 48 26.42 -36.57 22.65
C GLY A 48 26.04 -35.46 21.66
N SER A 49 25.10 -34.56 22.00
CA SER A 49 24.73 -33.43 21.14
C SER A 49 25.17 -32.09 21.73
N THR A 50 25.76 -31.23 20.92
CA THR A 50 26.07 -29.83 21.24
C THR A 50 24.88 -28.89 21.02
N ASP A 51 23.76 -29.39 20.48
CA ASP A 51 22.57 -28.60 20.19
C ASP A 51 21.78 -28.31 21.48
N ASN A 52 22.01 -27.12 22.04
CA ASN A 52 21.31 -26.61 23.23
C ASN A 52 19.95 -25.97 22.92
N ARG A 53 19.52 -25.94 21.64
CA ARG A 53 18.31 -25.20 21.21
C ARG A 53 17.03 -25.73 21.85
N GLN A 54 16.81 -27.04 21.78
CA GLN A 54 15.63 -27.66 22.39
C GLN A 54 15.62 -27.47 23.91
N ARG A 55 16.78 -27.54 24.56
CA ARG A 55 16.92 -27.30 26.00
C ARG A 55 16.56 -25.87 26.40
N PHE A 56 17.01 -24.90 25.62
CA PHE A 56 16.75 -23.47 25.86
C PHE A 56 15.26 -23.13 25.82
N LEU A 57 14.46 -23.86 25.03
CA LEU A 57 13.01 -23.66 24.94
C LEU A 57 12.23 -24.58 25.89
N ALA A 58 12.64 -25.85 26.02
CA ALA A 58 11.91 -26.86 26.79
C ALA A 58 11.92 -26.55 28.29
N VAL A 59 13.06 -26.15 28.87
CA VAL A 59 13.17 -25.84 30.30
C VAL A 59 12.21 -24.72 30.73
N PRO A 60 12.22 -23.52 30.10
CA PRO A 60 11.30 -22.46 30.45
C PRO A 60 9.84 -22.78 30.12
N THR A 61 9.57 -23.58 29.07
CA THR A 61 8.20 -24.02 28.74
C THR A 61 7.64 -24.96 29.80
N ILE A 62 8.35 -26.04 30.13
CA ILE A 62 7.94 -27.01 31.16
C ILE A 62 7.83 -26.33 32.52
N GLY A 63 8.83 -25.50 32.87
CA GLY A 63 8.80 -24.73 34.11
C GLY A 63 7.60 -23.79 34.20
N SER A 64 7.18 -23.18 33.08
CA SER A 64 5.97 -22.35 33.01
C SER A 64 4.70 -23.18 33.13
N ILE A 65 4.63 -24.39 32.55
CA ILE A 65 3.48 -25.30 32.72
C ILE A 65 3.32 -25.66 34.20
N LEU A 66 4.42 -26.09 34.85
CA LEU A 66 4.41 -26.44 36.27
C LEU A 66 4.03 -25.24 37.16
N ALA A 67 4.51 -24.05 36.85
CA ALA A 67 4.16 -22.85 37.60
C ALA A 67 2.67 -22.49 37.41
N PHE A 68 2.15 -22.61 36.19
CA PHE A 68 0.77 -22.28 35.85
C PHE A 68 -0.24 -23.25 36.49
N THR A 69 0.07 -24.54 36.53
CA THR A 69 -0.80 -25.54 37.18
C THR A 69 -0.87 -25.38 38.69
N GLN A 70 0.17 -24.82 39.31
CA GLN A 70 0.19 -24.48 40.73
C GLN A 70 -0.50 -23.14 41.02
N SER A 71 -0.38 -22.17 40.11
CA SER A 71 -0.98 -20.84 40.27
C SER A 71 -1.40 -20.25 38.93
N ASN A 72 -2.71 -19.98 38.80
CA ASN A 72 -3.30 -19.28 37.65
C ASN A 72 -2.81 -17.83 37.48
N ARG A 73 -1.99 -17.31 38.41
CA ARG A 73 -1.31 -16.03 38.29
C ARG A 73 0.02 -16.14 37.55
N ALA A 74 0.67 -17.30 37.56
CA ALA A 74 1.94 -17.57 36.88
C ALA A 74 1.76 -17.93 35.40
N ARG A 75 1.24 -16.98 34.61
CA ARG A 75 0.71 -17.21 33.24
C ARG A 75 1.36 -16.39 32.14
N TYR A 76 2.59 -15.89 32.35
CA TYR A 76 3.28 -15.03 31.37
C TYR A 76 3.43 -15.70 29.99
N LEU A 77 3.96 -16.93 29.97
CA LEU A 77 4.05 -17.71 28.74
C LEU A 77 2.66 -18.06 28.20
N GLN A 78 1.78 -18.55 29.06
CA GLN A 78 0.46 -19.06 28.67
C GLN A 78 -0.45 -17.97 28.07
N LEU A 79 -0.37 -16.73 28.56
CA LEU A 79 -1.08 -15.58 27.99
C LEU A 79 -0.55 -15.25 26.60
N THR A 80 0.77 -15.12 26.47
CA THR A 80 1.41 -14.78 25.19
C THR A 80 1.19 -15.87 24.14
N MET A 81 1.31 -17.14 24.54
CA MET A 81 1.02 -18.30 23.68
C MET A 81 -0.46 -18.37 23.29
N GLY A 82 -1.38 -18.10 24.22
CA GLY A 82 -2.81 -18.03 23.92
C GLY A 82 -3.12 -16.95 22.87
N LEU A 83 -2.54 -15.77 23.04
CA LEU A 83 -2.69 -14.66 22.10
C LEU A 83 -2.07 -14.97 20.73
N TYR A 84 -0.91 -15.63 20.70
CA TYR A 84 -0.28 -16.12 19.47
C TYR A 84 -1.19 -17.08 18.71
N LEU A 85 -1.69 -18.13 19.37
CA LEU A 85 -2.61 -19.08 18.76
C LEU A 85 -3.87 -18.39 18.23
N TYR A 86 -4.43 -17.44 19.00
CA TYR A 86 -5.58 -16.65 18.59
C TYR A 86 -5.30 -15.82 17.33
N SER A 87 -4.14 -15.15 17.28
CA SER A 87 -3.70 -14.32 16.15
C SER A 87 -3.34 -15.12 14.90
N ALA A 88 -2.87 -16.37 15.07
CA ALA A 88 -2.56 -17.29 13.99
C ALA A 88 -3.80 -17.98 13.41
N GLY A 89 -5.01 -17.55 13.79
CA GLY A 89 -6.27 -18.10 13.28
C GLY A 89 -6.59 -19.51 13.81
N CYS A 90 -5.97 -19.96 14.91
CA CYS A 90 -6.28 -21.27 15.47
C CYS A 90 -7.74 -21.33 15.95
N THR A 91 -8.39 -22.47 15.66
CA THR A 91 -9.76 -22.71 16.12
C THR A 91 -9.84 -22.81 17.65
N ARG A 92 -11.01 -22.51 18.22
CA ARG A 92 -11.26 -22.66 19.67
C ARG A 92 -10.91 -24.07 20.18
N LYS A 93 -11.21 -25.12 19.41
CA LYS A 93 -10.90 -26.52 19.79
C LYS A 93 -9.39 -26.77 19.96
N VAL A 94 -8.57 -26.14 19.11
CA VAL A 94 -7.10 -26.23 19.23
C VAL A 94 -6.64 -25.52 20.51
N ILE A 95 -7.15 -24.31 20.75
CA ILE A 95 -6.82 -23.52 21.95
C ILE A 95 -7.25 -24.26 23.22
N ASP A 96 -8.48 -24.78 23.28
CA ASP A 96 -9.00 -25.48 24.46
C ASP A 96 -8.23 -26.79 24.73
N THR A 97 -7.80 -27.50 23.69
CA THR A 97 -6.92 -28.68 23.82
C THR A 97 -5.57 -28.32 24.42
N LEU A 98 -4.91 -27.27 23.90
CA LEU A 98 -3.59 -26.84 24.40
C LEU A 98 -3.67 -26.20 25.79
N HIS A 99 -4.81 -25.58 26.11
CA HIS A 99 -5.11 -25.10 27.45
C HIS A 99 -5.18 -26.26 28.45
N GLY A 100 -5.83 -27.38 28.09
CA GLY A 100 -5.86 -28.59 28.92
C GLY A 100 -4.47 -29.15 29.25
N ALA A 101 -3.49 -28.95 28.37
CA ALA A 101 -2.09 -29.31 28.59
C ALA A 101 -1.26 -28.24 29.35
N GLY A 102 -1.85 -27.10 29.72
CA GLY A 102 -1.17 -26.00 30.42
C GLY A 102 -0.25 -25.14 29.54
N LEU A 103 -0.33 -25.27 28.21
CA LEU A 103 0.52 -24.54 27.26
C LEU A 103 0.00 -23.12 26.98
N CYS A 104 -1.30 -22.90 27.12
CA CYS A 104 -1.91 -21.59 26.97
C CYS A 104 -3.05 -21.38 27.98
N VAL A 105 -3.51 -20.14 28.09
CA VAL A 105 -4.73 -19.82 28.84
C VAL A 105 -5.97 -20.27 28.06
N SER A 106 -7.11 -20.38 28.76
CA SER A 106 -8.39 -20.75 28.16
C SER A 106 -8.89 -19.69 27.17
N PHE A 107 -9.69 -20.11 26.18
CA PHE A 107 -10.29 -19.19 25.20
C PHE A 107 -11.06 -18.01 25.84
N PRO A 108 -11.89 -18.19 26.89
CA PRO A 108 -12.53 -17.07 27.59
C PRO A 108 -11.55 -16.12 28.30
N THR A 109 -10.35 -16.59 28.66
CA THR A 109 -9.31 -15.74 29.23
C THR A 109 -8.64 -14.89 28.16
N ILE A 110 -8.46 -15.43 26.96
CA ILE A 110 -7.96 -14.68 25.80
C ILE A 110 -8.96 -13.58 25.42
N ASN A 111 -10.25 -13.90 25.29
CA ASN A 111 -11.26 -12.89 24.94
C ASN A 111 -11.32 -11.73 25.94
N ARG A 112 -11.31 -12.02 27.25
CA ARG A 112 -11.24 -10.97 28.29
C ARG A 112 -9.97 -10.13 28.23
N LEU A 113 -8.85 -10.75 27.85
CA LEU A 113 -7.61 -10.00 27.65
C LEU A 113 -7.76 -9.03 26.47
N LEU A 114 -8.32 -9.49 25.36
CA LEU A 114 -8.53 -8.67 24.16
C LEU A 114 -9.49 -7.51 24.42
N GLU A 115 -10.58 -7.75 25.14
CA GLU A 115 -11.51 -6.69 25.58
C GLU A 115 -10.78 -5.62 26.39
N ASN A 116 -9.97 -6.03 27.39
CA ASN A 116 -9.18 -5.10 28.18
C ASN A 116 -8.17 -4.31 27.34
N LEU A 117 -7.52 -4.95 26.37
CA LEU A 117 -6.58 -4.29 25.45
C LEU A 117 -7.31 -3.26 24.58
N THR A 118 -8.49 -3.61 24.05
CA THR A 118 -9.37 -2.71 23.30
C THR A 118 -9.79 -1.51 24.15
N GLU A 119 -10.22 -1.73 25.40
CA GLU A 119 -10.60 -0.64 26.31
C GLU A 119 -9.43 0.31 26.59
N HIS A 120 -8.22 -0.22 26.78
CA HIS A 120 -7.02 0.59 26.96
C HIS A 120 -6.65 1.36 25.70
N ALA A 121 -6.72 0.71 24.52
CA ALA A 121 -6.47 1.35 23.23
C ALA A 121 -7.48 2.47 22.97
N LEU A 122 -8.76 2.25 23.29
CA LEU A 122 -9.83 3.25 23.16
C LEU A 122 -9.59 4.46 24.06
N LYS A 123 -9.19 4.25 25.33
CA LYS A 123 -8.82 5.36 26.23
C LYS A 123 -7.64 6.16 25.67
N ASN A 124 -6.64 5.48 25.13
CA ASN A 124 -5.45 6.12 24.57
C ASN A 124 -5.79 6.93 23.31
N VAL A 125 -6.52 6.34 22.34
CA VAL A 125 -6.85 7.03 21.09
C VAL A 125 -7.72 8.27 21.32
N LYS A 126 -8.66 8.23 22.29
CA LYS A 126 -9.46 9.39 22.71
C LYS A 126 -8.59 10.54 23.25
N LEU A 127 -7.53 10.22 23.99
CA LEU A 127 -6.60 11.23 24.52
C LEU A 127 -5.79 11.86 23.38
N VAL A 128 -5.21 11.01 22.52
CA VAL A 128 -4.38 11.43 21.39
C VAL A 128 -5.18 12.27 20.39
N ALA A 129 -6.40 11.85 20.05
CA ALA A 129 -7.27 12.56 19.11
C ALA A 129 -7.60 14.01 19.54
N LYS A 130 -7.57 14.30 20.85
CA LYS A 130 -7.81 15.64 21.38
C LYS A 130 -6.58 16.54 21.34
N GLN A 131 -5.38 15.95 21.37
CA GLN A 131 -4.11 16.66 21.57
C GLN A 131 -3.33 16.86 20.27
N ASP A 132 -3.22 15.80 19.48
CA ASP A 132 -2.35 15.74 18.31
C ASP A 132 -3.15 15.94 17.01
N PRO A 133 -2.55 16.47 15.94
CA PRO A 133 -3.15 16.43 14.61
C PRO A 133 -3.19 14.99 14.06
N TRP A 134 -4.30 14.63 13.43
CA TRP A 134 -4.51 13.32 12.85
C TRP A 134 -5.34 13.38 11.57
N LEU A 135 -5.27 12.30 10.81
CA LEU A 135 -6.14 11.99 9.68
C LEU A 135 -6.91 10.70 9.96
N LEU A 136 -8.05 10.53 9.29
CA LEU A 136 -8.84 9.32 9.30
C LEU A 136 -8.75 8.65 7.95
N VAL A 137 -8.40 7.37 7.90
CA VAL A 137 -8.62 6.53 6.72
C VAL A 137 -9.62 5.45 7.07
N TYR A 138 -10.58 5.18 6.19
CA TYR A 138 -11.53 4.09 6.36
C TYR A 138 -11.86 3.46 5.01
N ASP A 139 -12.29 2.21 5.08
CA ASP A 139 -12.59 1.38 3.91
C ASP A 139 -13.54 0.23 4.27
N ASN A 140 -14.18 -0.33 3.26
CA ASN A 140 -15.12 -1.43 3.39
C ASN A 140 -14.42 -2.73 3.80
N VAL A 141 -15.07 -3.48 4.69
CA VAL A 141 -14.69 -4.84 5.04
C VAL A 141 -15.87 -5.78 4.83
N ASN A 142 -15.80 -6.53 3.74
CA ASN A 142 -16.85 -7.47 3.36
C ASN A 142 -16.51 -8.91 3.77
N PHE A 143 -17.46 -9.60 4.39
CA PHE A 143 -17.32 -11.00 4.83
C PHE A 143 -18.30 -11.91 4.10
N PHE A 144 -17.76 -12.87 3.34
CA PHE A 144 -18.56 -13.89 2.66
C PHE A 144 -18.71 -15.12 3.56
N LYS A 145 -19.92 -15.40 4.04
CA LYS A 145 -20.25 -16.65 4.73
C LYS A 145 -20.80 -17.64 3.71
N ARG A 146 -19.92 -18.45 3.15
CA ARG A 146 -20.32 -19.58 2.28
C ARG A 146 -20.97 -20.67 3.12
N LYS A 147 -22.24 -20.98 2.84
CA LYS A 147 -22.93 -22.06 3.53
C LYS A 147 -22.73 -23.37 2.79
N TYR A 148 -22.36 -24.42 3.52
CA TYR A 148 -22.04 -25.73 2.94
C TYR A 148 -23.25 -26.35 2.24
N ASP A 149 -24.43 -26.26 2.87
CA ASP A 149 -25.70 -26.72 2.30
C ASP A 149 -26.58 -25.52 1.93
N GLN A 150 -26.51 -25.11 0.66
CA GLN A 150 -27.42 -24.08 0.14
C GLN A 150 -28.83 -24.66 -0.03
N ARG A 151 -29.82 -23.96 0.55
CA ARG A 151 -31.27 -24.21 0.40
C ARG A 151 -31.95 -22.86 0.28
N ILE A 152 -33.22 -22.82 -0.14
CA ILE A 152 -33.99 -21.57 -0.30
C ILE A 152 -33.95 -20.69 0.96
N GLY A 153 -34.01 -21.28 2.15
CA GLY A 153 -33.88 -20.55 3.44
C GLY A 153 -32.46 -20.49 4.01
N ASN A 154 -31.46 -21.03 3.32
CA ASN A 154 -30.08 -21.14 3.78
C ASN A 154 -29.09 -20.79 2.66
N ALA A 155 -29.26 -19.60 2.09
CA ALA A 155 -28.36 -19.04 1.08
C ALA A 155 -27.05 -18.55 1.73
N ASP A 156 -26.04 -18.33 0.88
CA ASP A 156 -24.84 -17.59 1.25
C ASP A 156 -25.21 -16.23 1.85
N ASP A 157 -24.47 -15.83 2.87
CA ASP A 157 -24.71 -14.60 3.61
C ASP A 157 -23.52 -13.65 3.42
N PHE A 158 -23.83 -12.36 3.31
CA PHE A 158 -22.86 -11.31 3.03
C PHE A 158 -22.99 -10.25 4.11
N GLU A 159 -21.97 -10.16 4.97
CA GLU A 159 -21.91 -9.15 6.02
C GLU A 159 -21.00 -8.00 5.58
N ASN A 160 -21.61 -6.84 5.35
CA ASN A 160 -20.91 -5.57 5.08
C ASN A 160 -20.53 -4.90 6.40
N GLY A 161 -19.35 -4.28 6.42
CA GLY A 161 -18.93 -3.39 7.49
C GLY A 161 -17.86 -2.44 7.00
N THR A 162 -17.45 -1.54 7.88
CA THR A 162 -16.36 -0.58 7.64
C THR A 162 -15.31 -0.71 8.73
N THR A 163 -14.05 -0.57 8.36
CA THR A 163 -12.94 -0.43 9.31
C THR A 163 -12.29 0.94 9.12
N ALA A 164 -11.67 1.44 10.17
CA ALA A 164 -11.02 2.74 10.13
C ALA A 164 -9.72 2.72 10.93
N THR A 165 -8.79 3.58 10.57
CA THR A 165 -7.54 3.83 11.29
C THR A 165 -7.36 5.33 11.45
N MET A 166 -7.09 5.77 12.68
CA MET A 166 -6.63 7.13 12.96
C MET A 166 -5.11 7.16 12.86
N ILE A 167 -4.56 8.12 12.11
CA ILE A 167 -3.11 8.20 11.86
C ILE A 167 -2.63 9.59 12.24
N ILE A 168 -1.53 9.67 13.00
CA ILE A 168 -0.94 10.96 13.38
C ILE A 168 -0.39 11.64 12.14
N GLY A 169 -0.81 12.89 11.95
CA GLY A 169 -0.54 13.67 10.75
C GLY A 169 0.01 15.06 11.06
N LYS A 170 -0.18 15.98 10.13
CA LYS A 170 0.20 17.40 10.28
C LYS A 170 -1.05 18.26 10.36
N ASN A 171 -0.95 19.42 11.02
CA ASN A 171 -2.06 20.36 11.10
C ASN A 171 -2.37 20.97 9.72
N LEU A 172 -3.64 20.96 9.34
CA LEU A 172 -4.17 21.76 8.24
C LEU A 172 -4.34 23.21 8.68
N SER A 173 -4.29 24.17 7.75
CA SER A 173 -4.57 25.56 8.07
C SER A 173 -6.08 25.84 8.02
N PRO A 174 -6.66 26.58 8.99
CA PRO A 174 -8.09 26.90 9.00
C PRO A 174 -8.58 27.73 7.79
N GLY A 175 -7.66 28.37 7.05
CA GLY A 175 -7.97 29.42 6.07
C GLY A 175 -8.48 28.97 4.70
N SER A 176 -8.57 27.66 4.42
CA SER A 176 -8.66 27.18 3.03
C SER A 176 -10.05 26.69 2.60
N VAL A 177 -11.00 26.47 3.52
CA VAL A 177 -12.24 25.72 3.21
C VAL A 177 -13.28 26.58 2.48
N HIS A 178 -13.37 27.88 2.76
CA HIS A 178 -14.43 28.75 2.24
C HIS A 178 -14.11 29.40 0.88
N GLN A 179 -12.91 29.18 0.32
CA GLN A 179 -12.46 29.79 -0.94
C GLN A 179 -12.40 28.81 -2.13
N ILE A 180 -12.75 27.54 -1.92
CA ILE A 180 -12.61 26.50 -2.96
C ILE A 180 -13.45 26.83 -4.20
N ARG A 181 -14.68 27.30 -4.01
CA ARG A 181 -15.65 27.54 -5.11
C ARG A 181 -15.13 28.58 -6.10
N ASP A 182 -14.67 29.73 -5.60
CA ASP A 182 -14.09 30.79 -6.43
C ASP A 182 -12.75 30.37 -7.04
N SER A 183 -12.01 29.50 -6.36
CA SER A 183 -10.71 29.01 -6.83
C SER A 183 -10.81 28.16 -8.10
N TYR A 184 -11.91 27.44 -8.32
CA TYR A 184 -12.12 26.72 -9.59
C TYR A 184 -12.17 27.64 -10.80
N SER A 185 -12.60 28.89 -10.64
CA SER A 185 -12.63 29.85 -11.75
C SER A 185 -11.22 30.24 -12.24
N ARG A 186 -10.20 30.04 -11.39
CA ARG A 186 -8.80 30.31 -11.71
C ARG A 186 -8.11 29.15 -12.42
N LEU A 187 -8.71 27.95 -12.41
CA LEU A 187 -8.15 26.77 -13.05
C LEU A 187 -8.11 26.94 -14.57
N CYS A 188 -6.95 26.71 -15.16
CA CYS A 188 -6.74 26.85 -16.61
C CYS A 188 -5.87 25.73 -17.19
N SER A 189 -5.86 25.59 -18.51
CA SER A 189 -5.15 24.49 -19.18
C SER A 189 -3.64 24.56 -18.96
N THR A 190 -3.09 25.76 -18.77
CA THR A 190 -1.65 25.94 -18.47
C THR A 190 -1.26 25.43 -17.10
N ASP A 191 -2.19 25.29 -16.16
CA ASP A 191 -1.92 24.69 -14.84
C ASP A 191 -1.49 23.21 -14.94
N PHE A 192 -1.83 22.54 -16.04
CA PHE A 192 -1.50 21.15 -16.33
C PHE A 192 -0.22 20.99 -17.17
N MET A 193 0.30 22.08 -17.74
CA MET A 193 1.50 22.06 -18.59
C MET A 193 2.76 22.07 -17.73
N MET A 194 3.81 21.39 -18.18
CA MET A 194 5.10 21.41 -17.50
C MET A 194 5.82 22.73 -17.74
N ASP A 195 6.42 23.30 -16.71
CA ASP A 195 7.40 24.38 -16.84
C ASP A 195 8.80 23.83 -17.15
N GLU A 196 9.77 24.72 -17.44
CA GLU A 196 11.15 24.32 -17.79
C GLU A 196 11.83 23.49 -16.68
N ALA A 197 11.59 23.83 -15.41
CA ALA A 197 12.15 23.11 -14.28
C ALA A 197 11.53 21.71 -14.14
N GLU A 198 10.24 21.56 -14.44
CA GLU A 198 9.55 20.27 -14.46
C GLU A 198 10.00 19.38 -15.62
N VAL A 199 10.26 19.96 -16.80
CA VAL A 199 10.85 19.25 -17.93
C VAL A 199 12.26 18.76 -17.59
N ASP A 200 13.09 19.62 -16.99
CA ASP A 200 14.43 19.23 -16.56
C ASP A 200 14.40 18.15 -15.46
N HIS A 201 13.49 18.28 -14.49
CA HIS A 201 13.28 17.26 -13.47
C HIS A 201 12.86 15.91 -14.08
N LEU A 202 11.96 15.91 -15.07
CA LEU A 202 11.59 14.70 -15.79
C LEU A 202 12.81 14.05 -16.46
N ARG A 203 13.68 14.83 -17.13
CA ARG A 203 14.88 14.27 -17.77
C ARG A 203 15.77 13.56 -16.75
N HIS A 204 15.96 14.17 -15.58
CA HIS A 204 16.71 13.57 -14.47
C HIS A 204 16.06 12.30 -13.92
N VAL A 205 14.74 12.30 -13.76
CA VAL A 205 13.96 11.13 -13.33
C VAL A 205 14.06 9.98 -14.33
N SER A 206 13.90 10.26 -15.63
CA SER A 206 14.05 9.26 -16.69
C SER A 206 15.45 8.64 -16.67
N ARG A 207 16.50 9.46 -16.56
CA ARG A 207 17.88 8.98 -16.42
C ARG A 207 18.05 8.07 -15.22
N PHE A 208 17.54 8.50 -14.05
CA PHE A 208 17.63 7.73 -12.81
C PHE A 208 17.03 6.33 -12.98
N HIS A 209 15.78 6.22 -13.44
CA HIS A 209 15.13 4.91 -13.58
C HIS A 209 15.80 4.01 -14.62
N ILE A 210 16.26 4.57 -15.74
CA ILE A 210 16.97 3.79 -16.75
C ILE A 210 18.27 3.22 -16.20
N ILE A 211 19.12 4.05 -15.56
CA ILE A 211 20.41 3.56 -15.05
C ILE A 211 20.20 2.59 -13.88
N GLU A 212 19.19 2.77 -13.03
CA GLU A 212 18.87 1.78 -11.98
C GLU A 212 18.53 0.40 -12.56
N GLU A 213 17.88 0.32 -13.72
CA GLU A 213 17.66 -0.95 -14.40
C GLU A 213 18.95 -1.52 -15.01
N LEU A 214 19.82 -0.69 -15.58
CA LEU A 214 21.14 -1.14 -16.07
C LEU A 214 21.99 -1.70 -14.92
N LYS A 215 22.03 -1.02 -13.77
CA LYS A 215 22.76 -1.45 -12.56
C LYS A 215 22.30 -2.79 -12.02
N LYS A 216 21.00 -3.07 -12.10
CA LYS A 216 20.41 -4.33 -11.59
C LYS A 216 20.64 -5.51 -12.53
N ASN A 217 20.65 -5.26 -13.85
CA ASN A 217 20.53 -6.33 -14.84
C ASN A 217 21.78 -6.52 -15.73
N LEU A 218 22.76 -5.60 -15.69
CA LEU A 218 24.00 -5.71 -16.47
C LEU A 218 25.24 -5.78 -15.56
N GLU A 219 26.12 -6.74 -15.84
CA GLU A 219 27.41 -6.87 -15.15
C GLU A 219 28.30 -5.65 -15.42
N GLY A 220 29.02 -5.20 -14.40
CA GLY A 220 29.89 -4.03 -14.50
C GLY A 220 29.20 -2.69 -14.32
N TYR A 221 27.87 -2.61 -14.25
CA TYR A 221 27.17 -1.31 -14.13
C TYR A 221 26.92 -0.87 -12.68
N SER A 222 27.11 -1.76 -11.69
CA SER A 222 26.75 -1.51 -10.28
C SER A 222 27.40 -0.28 -9.64
N HIS A 223 28.54 0.17 -10.15
CA HIS A 223 29.27 1.35 -9.68
C HIS A 223 28.82 2.67 -10.36
N CYS A 224 27.89 2.63 -11.31
CA CYS A 224 27.35 3.82 -11.93
C CYS A 224 26.66 4.72 -10.89
N SER A 225 27.08 5.98 -10.86
CA SER A 225 26.49 7.01 -10.01
C SER A 225 25.13 7.42 -10.55
N THR A 226 24.12 7.33 -9.69
CA THR A 226 22.73 7.67 -9.95
C THR A 226 22.16 8.42 -8.74
N PRO A 227 22.49 9.71 -8.56
CA PRO A 227 21.91 10.47 -7.47
C PRO A 227 20.38 10.42 -7.60
N THR A 228 19.71 10.00 -6.53
CA THR A 228 18.26 9.95 -6.49
C THR A 228 17.73 11.37 -6.66
N PRO A 229 16.80 11.62 -7.61
CA PRO A 229 16.09 12.88 -7.66
C PRO A 229 15.37 13.09 -6.33
N GLU A 230 15.52 14.26 -5.72
CA GLU A 230 14.93 14.59 -4.42
C GLU A 230 14.33 15.98 -4.50
N LEU A 231 13.12 16.14 -3.97
CA LEU A 231 12.42 17.43 -3.90
C LEU A 231 11.99 17.74 -2.47
N HIS A 232 11.16 16.90 -1.86
CA HIS A 232 10.69 17.09 -0.50
C HIS A 232 10.45 15.73 0.17
N ARG A 233 11.51 15.20 0.78
CA ARG A 233 11.44 13.95 1.55
C ARG A 233 10.90 14.18 2.96
N LEU A 234 9.99 13.31 3.37
CA LEU A 234 9.53 13.24 4.74
C LEU A 234 10.60 12.58 5.64
N PRO A 235 10.68 12.95 6.93
CA PRO A 235 11.58 12.30 7.88
C PRO A 235 11.28 10.81 8.00
N ALA A 236 12.30 9.97 7.90
CA ALA A 236 12.19 8.51 8.06
C ALA A 236 11.92 8.16 9.53
N GLU A 237 10.66 8.24 9.92
CA GLU A 237 10.17 7.94 11.26
C GLU A 237 8.94 7.05 11.15
N ARG A 238 8.82 6.09 12.07
CA ARG A 238 7.66 5.20 12.09
C ARG A 238 6.40 6.01 12.40
N THR A 239 5.43 5.98 11.50
CA THR A 239 4.16 6.67 11.66
C THR A 239 3.37 6.03 12.83
N LYS A 240 2.79 6.87 13.69
CA LYS A 240 1.93 6.41 14.78
C LYS A 240 0.50 6.23 14.26
N THR A 241 -0.02 5.02 14.42
CA THR A 241 -1.31 4.57 13.89
C THR A 241 -2.16 4.00 15.02
N PHE A 242 -3.48 4.11 14.88
CA PHE A 242 -4.46 3.64 15.85
C PHE A 242 -5.64 3.00 15.12
N PRO A 243 -5.63 1.67 14.92
CA PRO A 243 -6.78 0.97 14.39
C PRO A 243 -8.00 1.20 15.28
N LEU A 244 -9.14 1.50 14.67
CA LEU A 244 -10.39 1.79 15.36
C LEU A 244 -11.31 0.56 15.38
N PRO A 245 -12.32 0.52 16.26
CA PRO A 245 -13.30 -0.56 16.28
C PRO A 245 -14.02 -0.68 14.93
N SER A 246 -14.19 -1.90 14.40
CA SER A 246 -14.99 -2.11 13.19
C SER A 246 -16.44 -1.70 13.40
N MET A 247 -17.09 -1.24 12.34
CA MET A 247 -18.44 -0.73 12.35
C MET A 247 -19.30 -1.58 11.42
N LYS A 248 -20.46 -2.05 11.90
CA LYS A 248 -21.43 -2.77 11.06
C LYS A 248 -22.27 -1.76 10.28
N ILE A 249 -21.59 -0.99 9.44
CA ILE A 249 -22.14 0.10 8.64
C ILE A 249 -21.72 -0.18 7.20
N ASP A 250 -22.65 0.00 6.27
CA ASP A 250 -22.41 -0.15 4.84
C ASP A 250 -22.08 1.22 4.23
N GLU A 251 -20.81 1.48 3.96
CA GLU A 251 -20.36 2.76 3.39
C GLU A 251 -20.60 2.87 1.87
N SER A 252 -21.27 1.88 1.25
CA SER A 252 -21.70 2.00 -0.15
C SER A 252 -22.68 3.17 -0.36
N SER A 253 -23.37 3.61 0.69
CA SER A 253 -24.36 4.71 0.64
C SER A 253 -23.88 6.02 1.28
N LEU A 254 -24.53 7.13 0.92
CA LEU A 254 -24.35 8.44 1.57
C LEU A 254 -24.66 8.38 3.08
N GLU A 255 -25.79 7.78 3.47
CA GLU A 255 -26.18 7.64 4.87
C GLU A 255 -25.16 6.78 5.64
N GLY A 256 -24.65 5.72 5.02
CA GLY A 256 -23.58 4.91 5.59
C GLY A 256 -22.31 5.71 5.89
N ASN A 257 -21.84 6.54 4.96
CA ASN A 257 -20.68 7.41 5.19
C ASN A 257 -20.90 8.42 6.31
N LYS A 258 -22.11 8.99 6.39
CA LYS A 258 -22.49 9.87 7.50
C LYS A 258 -22.42 9.12 8.83
N MET A 259 -23.02 7.92 8.90
CA MET A 259 -22.99 7.08 10.11
C MET A 259 -21.55 6.70 10.50
N VAL A 260 -20.67 6.39 9.54
CA VAL A 260 -19.24 6.14 9.81
C VAL A 260 -18.60 7.35 10.50
N LEU A 261 -18.77 8.56 9.94
CA LEU A 261 -18.22 9.77 10.55
C LEU A 261 -18.81 10.03 11.95
N GLU A 262 -20.13 9.95 12.11
CA GLU A 262 -20.80 10.18 13.39
C GLU A 262 -20.33 9.17 14.45
N THR A 263 -20.28 7.88 14.13
CA THR A 263 -19.78 6.84 15.03
C THR A 263 -18.31 7.04 15.39
N VAL A 264 -17.43 7.33 14.42
CA VAL A 264 -16.00 7.56 14.70
C VAL A 264 -15.81 8.78 15.59
N ILE A 265 -16.42 9.92 15.23
CA ILE A 265 -16.22 11.18 15.95
C ILE A 265 -16.85 11.16 17.34
N GLN A 266 -18.12 10.74 17.44
CA GLN A 266 -18.90 10.87 18.67
C GLN A 266 -18.71 9.66 19.61
N GLU A 267 -18.81 8.43 19.09
CA GLU A 267 -18.76 7.24 19.94
C GLU A 267 -17.33 6.78 20.23
N VAL A 268 -16.50 6.69 19.17
CA VAL A 268 -15.14 6.13 19.26
C VAL A 268 -14.15 7.15 19.80
N LEU A 269 -14.12 8.37 19.27
CA LEU A 269 -13.16 9.41 19.68
C LEU A 269 -13.71 10.34 20.77
N GLY A 270 -15.03 10.44 20.94
CA GLY A 270 -15.65 11.29 21.96
C GLY A 270 -15.25 12.76 21.78
N LEU A 271 -15.23 13.22 20.53
CA LEU A 271 -14.96 14.60 20.16
C LEU A 271 -16.27 15.36 20.05
N GLU A 272 -16.37 16.43 20.82
CA GLU A 272 -17.53 17.31 20.85
C GLU A 272 -17.45 18.37 19.76
N GLU A 273 -18.60 18.94 19.38
CA GLU A 273 -18.70 20.01 18.39
C GLU A 273 -17.73 21.18 18.66
N GLY A 274 -17.56 21.55 19.94
CA GLY A 274 -16.65 22.61 20.36
C GLY A 274 -15.20 22.40 19.93
N TRP A 275 -14.76 21.14 19.78
CA TRP A 275 -13.42 20.82 19.28
C TRP A 275 -13.25 21.26 17.82
N PHE A 276 -14.27 21.04 16.99
CA PHE A 276 -14.27 21.46 15.58
C PHE A 276 -14.49 22.97 15.43
N ASN A 277 -15.38 23.55 16.25
CA ASN A 277 -15.62 25.00 16.27
C ASN A 277 -14.37 25.80 16.69
N ALA A 278 -13.39 25.17 17.34
CA ALA A 278 -12.07 25.75 17.58
C ALA A 278 -11.13 25.76 16.35
N GLY A 279 -11.65 25.47 15.15
CA GLY A 279 -10.91 25.49 13.89
C GLY A 279 -10.11 24.23 13.60
N LYS A 280 -10.46 23.10 14.23
CA LYS A 280 -9.79 21.81 13.98
C LYS A 280 -10.31 21.19 12.69
N LEU A 281 -9.38 20.85 11.80
CA LEU A 281 -9.64 20.21 10.51
C LEU A 281 -8.98 18.83 10.49
N VAL A 282 -9.58 17.91 9.73
CA VAL A 282 -9.13 16.52 9.62
C VAL A 282 -9.12 16.12 8.15
N VAL A 283 -8.02 15.50 7.70
CA VAL A 283 -8.04 14.79 6.42
C VAL A 283 -8.84 13.51 6.59
N VAL A 284 -9.86 13.33 5.75
CA VAL A 284 -10.65 12.10 5.69
C VAL A 284 -10.33 11.41 4.37
N ALA A 285 -9.65 10.28 4.47
CA ALA A 285 -9.00 9.56 3.39
C ALA A 285 -9.74 8.26 3.07
N GLY A 286 -9.70 7.89 1.79
CA GLY A 286 -10.25 6.64 1.28
C GLY A 286 -10.08 6.56 -0.23
N ASP A 287 -10.78 5.62 -0.83
CA ASP A 287 -10.90 5.53 -2.28
C ASP A 287 -11.75 6.69 -2.85
N LEU A 288 -11.85 6.79 -4.18
CA LEU A 288 -12.64 7.85 -4.80
C LEU A 288 -14.14 7.74 -4.50
N ALA A 289 -14.70 6.52 -4.38
CA ALA A 289 -16.13 6.38 -4.10
C ALA A 289 -16.48 6.99 -2.74
N THR A 290 -15.66 6.73 -1.72
CA THR A 290 -15.75 7.33 -0.39
C THR A 290 -15.65 8.86 -0.45
N VAL A 291 -14.62 9.38 -1.12
CA VAL A 291 -14.38 10.83 -1.23
C VAL A 291 -15.53 11.56 -1.92
N ARG A 292 -16.12 10.97 -2.97
CA ARG A 292 -17.30 11.53 -3.65
C ARG A 292 -18.51 11.58 -2.73
N LYS A 293 -18.77 10.53 -1.95
CA LYS A 293 -19.87 10.48 -0.98
C LYS A 293 -19.69 11.53 0.11
N LEU A 294 -18.48 11.69 0.63
CA LEU A 294 -18.15 12.73 1.61
C LEU A 294 -18.40 14.14 1.06
N ARG A 295 -18.03 14.43 -0.19
CA ARG A 295 -18.33 15.72 -0.83
C ARG A 295 -19.83 15.89 -1.05
N GLY A 296 -20.53 14.85 -1.50
CA GLY A 296 -21.99 14.85 -1.60
C GLY A 296 -22.69 15.13 -0.26
N LEU A 297 -22.19 14.58 0.84
CA LEU A 297 -22.69 14.89 2.19
C LEU A 297 -22.48 16.36 2.57
N LYS A 298 -21.31 16.94 2.24
CA LYS A 298 -21.04 18.38 2.44
C LYS A 298 -22.02 19.23 1.64
N ASP A 299 -22.25 18.88 0.37
CA ASP A 299 -23.17 19.61 -0.52
C ASP A 299 -24.62 19.59 0.01
N LEU A 300 -25.10 18.42 0.47
CA LEU A 300 -26.44 18.28 1.05
C LEU A 300 -26.62 19.01 2.37
N ARG A 301 -25.52 19.28 3.08
CA ARG A 301 -25.52 19.92 4.39
C ARG A 301 -25.14 21.39 4.33
N LEU A 302 -24.98 22.01 3.16
CA LEU A 302 -24.54 23.40 3.02
C LEU A 302 -25.38 24.42 3.82
N ASP A 303 -26.68 24.16 3.98
CA ASP A 303 -27.62 25.03 4.69
C ASP A 303 -27.64 24.81 6.22
N GLU A 304 -26.89 23.83 6.74
CA GLU A 304 -26.78 23.59 8.18
C GLU A 304 -26.14 24.79 8.88
N HIS A 305 -26.65 25.12 10.08
CA HIS A 305 -26.23 26.33 10.79
C HIS A 305 -24.79 26.27 11.29
N SER A 306 -24.34 25.10 11.77
CA SER A 306 -23.02 24.94 12.39
C SER A 306 -21.97 24.37 11.41
N PRO A 307 -20.72 24.87 11.43
CA PRO A 307 -19.62 24.32 10.60
C PRO A 307 -19.38 22.83 10.83
N TYR A 308 -19.65 22.33 12.04
CA TYR A 308 -19.55 20.91 12.35
C TYR A 308 -20.59 20.09 11.58
N HIS A 309 -21.86 20.52 11.60
CA HIS A 309 -22.94 19.83 10.90
C HIS A 309 -22.78 19.89 9.38
N ARG A 310 -22.23 20.98 8.84
CA ARG A 310 -21.80 21.11 7.42
C ARG A 310 -20.63 20.21 7.03
N LEU A 311 -19.98 19.56 8.01
CA LEU A 311 -18.74 18.82 7.82
C LEU A 311 -17.61 19.68 7.25
N ASP A 312 -17.57 20.99 7.55
CA ASP A 312 -16.54 21.91 7.07
C ASP A 312 -15.14 21.47 7.54
N TRP A 313 -15.08 20.82 8.71
CA TRP A 313 -13.85 20.27 9.30
C TRP A 313 -13.23 19.11 8.51
N ALA A 314 -14.03 18.36 7.75
CA ALA A 314 -13.57 17.20 7.00
C ALA A 314 -13.00 17.64 5.65
N THR A 315 -11.76 17.25 5.36
CA THR A 315 -11.09 17.44 4.07
C THR A 315 -11.00 16.08 3.35
N PRO A 316 -11.91 15.76 2.42
CA PRO A 316 -11.91 14.48 1.71
C PRO A 316 -10.73 14.39 0.73
N VAL A 317 -9.90 13.35 0.83
CA VAL A 317 -8.69 13.16 0.02
C VAL A 317 -8.58 11.74 -0.51
N THR A 318 -8.59 11.58 -1.84
CA THR A 318 -8.32 10.29 -2.50
C THR A 318 -6.85 9.91 -2.35
N GLN A 319 -6.59 8.62 -2.19
CA GLN A 319 -5.28 8.09 -1.80
C GLN A 319 -4.51 7.41 -2.95
N LEU A 320 -3.22 7.17 -2.75
CA LEU A 320 -2.26 6.86 -3.84
C LEU A 320 -2.36 5.43 -4.39
N PHE A 321 -2.74 4.43 -3.58
CA PHE A 321 -2.73 3.04 -4.05
C PHE A 321 -3.74 2.84 -5.18
N HIS A 322 -4.97 3.33 -5.01
CA HIS A 322 -5.98 3.24 -6.08
C HIS A 322 -5.60 4.06 -7.32
N ILE A 323 -4.97 5.23 -7.15
CA ILE A 323 -4.44 6.02 -8.26
C ILE A 323 -3.39 5.22 -9.04
N GLN A 324 -2.44 4.58 -8.35
CA GLN A 324 -1.40 3.76 -8.96
C GLN A 324 -1.98 2.53 -9.66
N MET A 325 -2.93 1.84 -9.04
CA MET A 325 -3.63 0.69 -9.64
C MET A 325 -4.33 1.08 -10.94
N LEU A 326 -5.03 2.22 -10.97
CA LEU A 326 -5.70 2.70 -12.17
C LEU A 326 -4.71 3.14 -13.25
N LEU A 327 -3.57 3.74 -12.87
CA LEU A 327 -2.50 4.01 -13.82
C LEU A 327 -2.00 2.73 -14.49
N ALA A 328 -1.76 1.66 -13.72
CA ALA A 328 -1.40 0.36 -14.29
C ALA A 328 -2.47 -0.16 -15.27
N LYS A 329 -3.76 -0.07 -14.90
CA LYS A 329 -4.87 -0.45 -15.80
C LYS A 329 -4.90 0.37 -17.10
N ILE A 330 -4.68 1.69 -17.02
CA ILE A 330 -4.61 2.56 -18.21
C ILE A 330 -3.47 2.12 -19.13
N ILE A 331 -2.29 1.86 -18.58
CA ILE A 331 -1.13 1.39 -19.34
C ILE A 331 -1.43 0.03 -19.98
N VAL A 332 -1.88 -0.96 -19.19
CA VAL A 332 -2.23 -2.30 -19.71
C VAL A 332 -3.26 -2.20 -20.84
N HIS A 333 -4.31 -1.40 -20.68
CA HIS A 333 -5.33 -1.23 -21.71
C HIS A 333 -4.79 -0.55 -22.97
N ASN A 334 -3.98 0.50 -22.84
CA ASN A 334 -3.46 1.25 -23.97
C ASN A 334 -2.45 0.44 -24.81
N TYR A 335 -1.67 -0.43 -24.18
CA TYR A 335 -0.62 -1.24 -24.83
C TYR A 335 -0.99 -2.72 -24.94
N ARG A 336 -2.25 -3.08 -24.70
CA ARG A 336 -2.73 -4.48 -24.72
C ARG A 336 -2.42 -5.18 -26.04
N GLY A 337 -2.77 -4.56 -27.17
CA GLY A 337 -2.72 -5.15 -28.50
C GLY A 337 -3.46 -6.49 -28.58
N SER A 338 -2.94 -7.43 -29.35
CA SER A 338 -3.46 -8.80 -29.46
C SER A 338 -2.32 -9.82 -29.39
N ALA A 339 -2.63 -11.09 -29.09
CA ALA A 339 -1.60 -12.12 -29.00
C ALA A 339 -0.78 -12.32 -30.31
N SER A 340 -1.32 -11.88 -31.46
CA SER A 340 -0.62 -11.89 -32.75
C SER A 340 0.14 -10.59 -33.07
N GLU A 341 -0.09 -9.53 -32.30
CA GLU A 341 0.56 -8.24 -32.49
C GLU A 341 1.95 -8.23 -31.82
N GLN A 342 2.98 -8.04 -32.64
CA GLN A 342 4.38 -8.04 -32.22
C GLN A 342 4.67 -6.93 -31.19
N GLY A 343 5.20 -7.32 -30.04
CA GLY A 343 5.57 -6.40 -28.95
C GLY A 343 4.40 -5.95 -28.08
N SER A 344 3.18 -6.44 -28.32
CA SER A 344 2.03 -6.11 -27.49
C SER A 344 2.08 -6.80 -26.13
N LEU A 345 1.45 -6.21 -25.11
CA LEU A 345 1.40 -6.82 -23.78
C LEU A 345 0.66 -8.17 -23.78
N GLU A 346 -0.35 -8.35 -24.63
CA GLU A 346 -1.07 -9.62 -24.73
C GLU A 346 -0.21 -10.73 -25.36
N GLN A 347 0.63 -10.42 -26.36
CA GLN A 347 1.61 -11.37 -26.88
C GLN A 347 2.60 -11.81 -25.80
N LEU A 348 3.23 -10.83 -25.13
CA LEU A 348 4.25 -11.10 -24.10
C LEU A 348 3.67 -11.90 -22.92
N ALA A 349 2.50 -11.51 -22.41
CA ALA A 349 1.85 -12.25 -21.33
C ALA A 349 1.38 -13.66 -21.74
N THR A 350 1.02 -13.86 -23.01
CA THR A 350 0.63 -15.18 -23.52
C THR A 350 1.84 -16.11 -23.57
N MET A 351 2.98 -15.61 -24.06
CA MET A 351 4.24 -16.34 -24.09
C MET A 351 4.68 -16.76 -22.67
N LEU A 352 4.55 -15.86 -21.68
CA LEU A 352 4.88 -16.15 -20.28
C LEU A 352 3.80 -16.98 -19.54
N GLY A 353 2.70 -17.36 -20.19
CA GLY A 353 1.60 -18.10 -19.54
C GLY A 353 0.78 -17.28 -18.51
N ARG A 354 0.91 -15.95 -18.50
CA ARG A 354 0.31 -15.02 -17.52
C ARG A 354 -1.01 -14.40 -17.98
N ARG A 355 -1.40 -14.59 -19.26
CA ARG A 355 -2.59 -13.99 -19.89
C ARG A 355 -3.86 -14.06 -19.03
N LYS A 356 -4.17 -15.23 -18.44
CA LYS A 356 -5.41 -15.49 -17.70
C LYS A 356 -5.55 -14.73 -16.37
N ARG A 357 -4.47 -14.17 -15.82
CA ARG A 357 -4.50 -13.38 -14.57
C ARG A 357 -4.64 -11.88 -14.83
N ILE A 358 -4.32 -11.45 -16.06
CA ILE A 358 -4.13 -10.06 -16.45
C ILE A 358 -5.25 -9.55 -17.37
N PHE A 359 -5.71 -10.39 -18.31
CA PHE A 359 -6.71 -10.01 -19.31
C PHE A 359 -8.04 -10.70 -19.02
N THR A 360 -8.61 -10.41 -17.86
CA THR A 360 -9.93 -10.86 -17.40
C THR A 360 -10.78 -9.67 -16.98
N ASP A 361 -12.06 -9.91 -16.68
CA ASP A 361 -12.95 -8.88 -16.15
C ASP A 361 -12.45 -8.34 -14.79
N ASN A 362 -11.78 -9.21 -14.01
CA ASN A 362 -11.19 -8.90 -12.70
C ASN A 362 -9.68 -9.19 -12.68
N PRO A 363 -8.87 -8.28 -13.25
CA PRO A 363 -7.43 -8.49 -13.35
C PRO A 363 -6.76 -8.35 -11.98
N GLU A 364 -5.83 -9.26 -11.68
CA GLU A 364 -5.04 -9.21 -10.46
C GLU A 364 -4.00 -8.08 -10.57
N PHE A 365 -4.07 -7.07 -9.70
CA PHE A 365 -3.16 -5.93 -9.74
C PHE A 365 -1.68 -6.33 -9.70
N HIS A 366 -1.32 -7.32 -8.88
CA HIS A 366 0.04 -7.82 -8.80
C HIS A 366 0.55 -8.45 -10.08
N ALA A 367 -0.27 -9.28 -10.72
CA ALA A 367 0.12 -9.89 -11.98
C ALA A 367 0.32 -8.82 -13.07
N MET A 368 -0.47 -7.73 -13.02
CA MET A 368 -0.27 -6.57 -13.89
C MET A 368 1.03 -5.82 -13.57
N ASP A 369 1.25 -5.43 -12.31
CA ASP A 369 2.45 -4.70 -11.87
C ASP A 369 3.74 -5.47 -12.21
N GLU A 370 3.77 -6.77 -11.93
CA GLU A 370 4.91 -7.63 -12.22
C GLU A 370 5.20 -7.70 -13.74
N LEU A 371 4.18 -7.95 -14.56
CA LEU A 371 4.34 -7.95 -16.03
C LEU A 371 4.86 -6.59 -16.53
N LEU A 372 4.24 -5.49 -16.09
CA LEU A 372 4.62 -4.14 -16.50
C LEU A 372 6.08 -3.84 -16.16
N ARG A 373 6.55 -4.22 -14.97
CA ARG A 373 7.95 -4.08 -14.56
C ARG A 373 8.89 -4.93 -15.41
N HIS A 374 8.55 -6.20 -15.68
CA HIS A 374 9.40 -7.07 -16.51
C HIS A 374 9.52 -6.52 -17.94
N VAL A 375 8.41 -6.08 -18.54
CA VAL A 375 8.42 -5.48 -19.88
C VAL A 375 9.17 -4.14 -19.88
N PHE A 376 9.03 -3.32 -18.84
CA PHE A 376 9.81 -2.10 -18.67
C PHE A 376 11.31 -2.38 -18.65
N THR A 377 11.78 -3.30 -17.80
CA THR A 377 13.19 -3.69 -17.72
C THR A 377 13.69 -4.22 -19.06
N ALA A 378 12.99 -5.14 -19.70
CA ALA A 378 13.38 -5.68 -21.01
C ALA A 378 13.45 -4.60 -22.09
N THR A 379 12.52 -3.64 -22.08
CA THR A 379 12.49 -2.52 -23.03
C THR A 379 13.65 -1.56 -22.80
N VAL A 380 14.01 -1.27 -21.54
CA VAL A 380 15.19 -0.47 -21.18
C VAL A 380 16.47 -1.15 -21.69
N LEU A 381 16.62 -2.45 -21.41
CA LEU A 381 17.78 -3.22 -21.88
C LEU A 381 17.88 -3.26 -23.39
N ARG A 382 16.75 -3.45 -24.08
CA ARG A 382 16.70 -3.41 -25.54
C ARG A 382 17.11 -2.05 -26.08
N LEU A 383 16.58 -0.96 -25.52
CA LEU A 383 16.91 0.40 -25.94
C LEU A 383 18.37 0.73 -25.70
N TRP A 384 18.95 0.26 -24.59
CA TRP A 384 20.39 0.38 -24.33
C TRP A 384 21.22 -0.38 -25.37
N GLU A 385 20.89 -1.65 -25.64
CA GLU A 385 21.58 -2.50 -26.61
C GLU A 385 21.63 -1.88 -28.01
N VAL A 386 20.51 -1.35 -28.50
CA VAL A 386 20.45 -0.72 -29.83
C VAL A 386 21.14 0.64 -29.87
N SER A 387 21.19 1.35 -28.74
CA SER A 387 21.80 2.69 -28.69
C SER A 387 23.32 2.65 -28.61
N MET A 388 23.90 1.52 -28.18
CA MET A 388 25.34 1.28 -28.15
C MET A 388 25.85 0.80 -29.51
N GLU A 389 26.84 1.47 -30.11
CA GLU A 389 27.48 0.93 -31.31
C GLU A 389 28.29 -0.34 -30.96
N ALA A 390 28.39 -1.30 -31.88
CA ALA A 390 29.19 -2.52 -31.65
C ALA A 390 30.66 -2.22 -31.27
N LYS A 391 31.20 -1.07 -31.72
CA LYS A 391 32.53 -0.57 -31.33
C LYS A 391 32.56 0.07 -29.95
N GLU A 392 31.49 0.74 -29.52
CA GLU A 392 31.39 1.32 -28.17
C GLU A 392 31.24 0.22 -27.12
N MET A 393 30.50 -0.84 -27.44
CA MET A 393 30.30 -1.99 -26.54
C MET A 393 31.58 -2.81 -26.31
N GLN A 394 32.46 -2.89 -27.33
CA GLN A 394 33.80 -3.48 -27.22
C GLN A 394 34.79 -2.58 -26.48
N ASN A 395 34.51 -1.27 -26.39
CA ASN A 395 35.35 -0.29 -25.70
C ASN A 395 34.96 -0.08 -24.22
N LEU A 396 33.90 -0.72 -23.72
CA LEU A 396 33.52 -0.62 -22.30
C LEU A 396 34.61 -1.20 -21.37
N ASP A 397 35.36 -2.21 -21.84
CA ASP A 397 36.53 -2.78 -21.16
C ASP A 397 37.77 -1.86 -21.17
N ILE A 398 37.73 -0.72 -21.87
CA ILE A 398 38.84 0.23 -21.98
C ILE A 398 38.83 1.26 -20.85
N TYR A 399 37.69 1.47 -20.18
CA TYR A 399 37.62 2.37 -19.04
C TYR A 399 38.30 1.73 -17.83
N SER A 400 39.56 2.09 -17.59
CA SER A 400 40.31 1.71 -16.39
C SER A 400 39.79 2.36 -15.11
N ASP A 401 38.83 3.30 -15.22
CA ASP A 401 38.26 4.09 -14.13
C ASP A 401 36.72 4.06 -14.18
N ASN A 402 36.13 3.59 -13.07
CA ASN A 402 34.68 3.52 -12.84
C ASN A 402 33.97 4.88 -12.97
N VAL A 403 34.67 5.99 -12.69
CA VAL A 403 34.08 7.34 -12.79
C VAL A 403 33.86 7.73 -14.25
N ALA A 404 34.85 7.49 -15.11
CA ALA A 404 34.75 7.78 -16.54
C ALA A 404 33.66 6.93 -17.21
N PHE A 405 33.59 5.64 -16.85
CA PHE A 405 32.52 4.76 -17.30
C PHE A 405 31.13 5.26 -16.87
N SER A 406 30.98 5.58 -15.57
CA SER A 406 29.72 6.12 -15.04
C SER A 406 29.28 7.40 -15.76
N ASN A 407 30.21 8.32 -16.06
CA ASN A 407 29.91 9.55 -16.78
C ASN A 407 29.44 9.27 -18.21
N HIS A 408 30.14 8.38 -18.93
CA HIS A 408 29.75 7.98 -20.29
C HIS A 408 28.35 7.35 -20.31
N VAL A 409 28.05 6.45 -19.37
CA VAL A 409 26.71 5.86 -19.24
C VAL A 409 25.65 6.93 -18.98
N ASN A 410 25.92 7.87 -18.08
CA ASN A 410 25.00 8.97 -17.79
C ASN A 410 24.74 9.85 -19.02
N GLU A 411 25.79 10.23 -19.76
CA GLU A 411 25.68 11.03 -20.99
C GLU A 411 24.87 10.29 -22.05
N LYS A 412 25.15 8.99 -22.26
CA LYS A 412 24.44 8.19 -23.25
C LYS A 412 22.96 8.00 -22.90
N VAL A 413 22.64 7.75 -21.64
CA VAL A 413 21.24 7.64 -21.20
C VAL A 413 20.51 8.97 -21.40
N MET A 414 21.15 10.11 -21.13
CA MET A 414 20.56 11.42 -21.41
C MET A 414 20.31 11.62 -22.90
N GLU A 415 21.24 11.19 -23.76
CA GLU A 415 21.05 11.20 -25.22
C GLU A 415 19.81 10.39 -25.62
N ILE A 416 19.66 9.17 -25.09
CA ILE A 416 18.48 8.31 -25.33
C ILE A 416 17.19 8.99 -24.88
N VAL A 417 17.18 9.62 -23.71
CA VAL A 417 16.00 10.31 -23.17
C VAL A 417 15.58 11.45 -24.11
N ASP A 418 16.54 12.25 -24.59
CA ASP A 418 16.28 13.41 -25.43
C ASP A 418 15.89 13.03 -26.87
N GLN A 419 16.55 12.02 -27.44
CA GLN A 419 16.38 11.64 -28.86
C GLN A 419 15.28 10.59 -29.10
N ASN A 420 14.98 9.72 -28.13
CA ASN A 420 14.04 8.62 -28.32
C ASN A 420 12.76 8.79 -27.51
N ILE A 421 12.86 9.13 -26.22
CA ILE A 421 11.70 9.06 -25.30
C ILE A 421 10.82 10.32 -25.39
N ASN A 422 11.42 11.49 -25.58
CA ASN A 422 10.72 12.78 -25.60
C ASN A 422 10.29 13.25 -27.00
N VAL A 423 10.48 12.45 -28.06
CA VAL A 423 10.21 12.86 -29.44
C VAL A 423 8.83 12.35 -29.93
N PRO A 424 7.98 13.19 -30.53
CA PRO A 424 6.74 12.75 -31.16
C PRO A 424 7.04 11.96 -32.45
N ASN A 425 6.96 10.63 -32.39
CA ASN A 425 7.11 9.79 -33.58
C ASN A 425 5.76 9.61 -34.30
N ILE A 426 5.74 9.89 -35.61
CA ILE A 426 4.52 10.06 -36.43
C ILE A 426 3.97 8.72 -36.95
N GLU A 427 4.77 7.65 -36.99
CA GLU A 427 4.39 6.37 -37.60
C GLU A 427 3.96 5.28 -36.60
N SER A 428 2.82 4.64 -36.85
CA SER A 428 2.26 3.55 -36.04
C SER A 428 3.04 2.24 -36.19
N THR A 429 4.17 2.12 -35.48
CA THR A 429 5.03 0.93 -35.45
C THR A 429 5.06 0.29 -34.05
N SER A 430 5.42 -0.99 -33.97
CA SER A 430 5.67 -1.65 -32.68
C SER A 430 6.77 -0.94 -31.87
N SER A 431 7.79 -0.39 -32.54
CA SER A 431 8.83 0.44 -31.91
C SER A 431 8.27 1.73 -31.33
N ARG A 432 7.36 2.42 -32.02
CA ARG A 432 6.66 3.60 -31.45
C ARG A 432 5.86 3.22 -30.21
N ASN A 433 5.12 2.11 -30.26
CA ASN A 433 4.35 1.63 -29.10
C ASN A 433 5.28 1.32 -27.91
N ALA A 434 6.43 0.66 -28.14
CA ALA A 434 7.42 0.38 -27.10
C ALA A 434 8.05 1.64 -26.49
N THR A 435 8.36 2.65 -27.31
CA THR A 435 8.87 3.95 -26.83
C THR A 435 7.84 4.69 -25.97
N LEU A 436 6.58 4.74 -26.42
CA LEU A 436 5.51 5.36 -25.63
C LEU A 436 5.25 4.59 -24.34
N PHE A 437 5.26 3.26 -24.40
CA PHE A 437 5.16 2.40 -23.22
C PHE A 437 6.26 2.71 -22.21
N LEU A 438 7.52 2.81 -22.66
CA LEU A 438 8.65 3.16 -21.82
C LEU A 438 8.46 4.51 -21.13
N ARG A 439 8.03 5.53 -21.88
CA ARG A 439 7.77 6.88 -21.35
C ARG A 439 6.69 6.86 -20.26
N ASP A 440 5.59 6.15 -20.50
CA ASP A 440 4.47 6.11 -19.57
C ASP A 440 4.78 5.22 -18.35
N MET A 441 5.61 4.18 -18.53
CA MET A 441 6.15 3.38 -17.42
C MET A 441 7.18 4.12 -16.57
N ILE A 442 7.98 5.05 -17.13
CA ILE A 442 8.85 5.91 -16.30
C ILE A 442 8.02 6.68 -15.27
N LEU A 443 6.83 7.17 -15.64
CA LEU A 443 5.94 7.83 -14.69
C LEU A 443 5.41 6.87 -13.61
N TYR A 444 5.10 5.63 -13.99
CA TYR A 444 4.68 4.58 -13.05
C TYR A 444 5.79 4.20 -12.06
N MET A 445 7.02 4.05 -12.56
CA MET A 445 8.22 3.79 -11.76
C MET A 445 8.55 4.98 -10.84
N GLU A 446 8.34 6.21 -11.34
CA GLU A 446 8.53 7.42 -10.56
C GLU A 446 7.56 7.52 -9.39
N LEU A 447 6.27 7.27 -9.61
CA LEU A 447 5.30 7.22 -8.53
C LEU A 447 5.69 6.18 -7.48
N SER A 448 6.04 4.97 -7.92
CA SER A 448 6.45 3.86 -7.05
C SER A 448 7.67 4.24 -6.20
N SER A 449 8.69 4.84 -6.84
CA SER A 449 9.94 5.25 -6.19
C SER A 449 9.71 6.38 -5.19
N ALA A 450 8.95 7.41 -5.58
CA ALA A 450 8.64 8.55 -4.73
C ALA A 450 7.85 8.15 -3.48
N ILE A 451 6.86 7.25 -3.65
CA ILE A 451 6.13 6.64 -2.53
C ILE A 451 7.10 5.92 -1.60
N LYS A 452 7.94 5.01 -2.13
CA LYS A 452 8.83 4.16 -1.32
C LYS A 452 9.79 4.95 -0.44
N ILE A 453 10.27 6.11 -0.90
CA ILE A 453 11.19 6.98 -0.12
C ILE A 453 10.49 8.12 0.62
N GLY A 454 9.17 8.24 0.50
CA GLY A 454 8.40 9.31 1.12
C GLY A 454 8.70 10.72 0.58
N ASP A 455 8.96 10.87 -0.72
CA ASP A 455 9.18 12.17 -1.35
C ASP A 455 7.86 12.77 -1.87
N ILE A 456 7.25 13.63 -1.04
CA ILE A 456 5.97 14.27 -1.38
C ILE A 456 6.10 15.29 -2.50
N GLY A 457 7.30 15.86 -2.72
CA GLY A 457 7.54 16.78 -3.84
C GLY A 457 7.52 16.05 -5.18
N ARG A 458 8.14 14.87 -5.24
CA ARG A 458 8.10 14.00 -6.43
C ARG A 458 6.69 13.44 -6.68
N ILE A 459 5.96 13.11 -5.61
CA ILE A 459 4.54 12.75 -5.71
C ILE A 459 3.72 13.90 -6.30
N GLU A 460 3.90 15.14 -5.84
CA GLU A 460 3.22 16.33 -6.38
C GLU A 460 3.45 16.47 -7.90
N LYS A 461 4.71 16.35 -8.36
CA LYS A 461 5.05 16.41 -9.79
C LYS A 461 4.43 15.28 -10.61
N THR A 462 4.43 14.07 -10.05
CA THR A 462 3.83 12.90 -10.69
C THR A 462 2.32 13.07 -10.83
N VAL A 463 1.62 13.45 -9.76
CA VAL A 463 0.17 13.66 -9.73
C VAL A 463 -0.28 14.69 -10.77
N LYS A 464 0.48 15.78 -10.96
CA LYS A 464 0.22 16.76 -12.03
C LYS A 464 0.15 16.11 -13.42
N ARG A 465 1.04 15.16 -13.71
CA ARG A 465 1.07 14.44 -14.99
C ARG A 465 -0.01 13.37 -15.09
N LEU A 466 -0.33 12.71 -13.99
CA LEU A 466 -1.45 11.77 -13.93
C LEU A 466 -2.77 12.47 -14.23
N ALA A 467 -2.95 13.71 -13.75
CA ALA A 467 -4.12 14.52 -14.08
C ALA A 467 -4.30 14.72 -15.59
N VAL A 468 -3.21 14.72 -16.39
CA VAL A 468 -3.26 14.75 -17.85
C VAL A 468 -3.57 13.37 -18.43
N ILE A 469 -2.79 12.34 -18.07
CA ILE A 469 -2.90 10.99 -18.63
C ILE A 469 -4.27 10.36 -18.38
N PHE A 470 -4.86 10.58 -17.21
CA PHE A 470 -6.17 10.02 -16.87
C PHE A 470 -7.29 10.56 -17.76
N HIS A 471 -7.14 11.75 -18.35
CA HIS A 471 -8.09 12.27 -19.33
C HIS A 471 -8.02 11.61 -20.71
N ALA A 472 -6.93 10.90 -21.01
CA ALA A 472 -6.79 10.05 -22.20
C ALA A 472 -7.25 8.60 -21.96
N GLY A 473 -7.20 8.15 -20.71
CA GLY A 473 -7.57 6.81 -20.27
C GLY A 473 -9.08 6.58 -20.17
N SER A 474 -9.45 5.38 -19.71
CA SER A 474 -10.83 4.93 -19.51
C SER A 474 -11.35 5.13 -18.09
N THR A 475 -10.79 6.07 -17.32
CA THR A 475 -11.09 6.31 -15.89
C THR A 475 -11.57 7.75 -15.65
N PRO A 476 -12.72 8.15 -16.22
CA PRO A 476 -13.15 9.55 -16.23
C PRO A 476 -13.34 10.14 -14.84
N LEU A 477 -13.78 9.34 -13.86
CA LEU A 477 -14.01 9.81 -12.49
C LEU A 477 -12.71 10.24 -11.81
N TYR A 478 -11.68 9.39 -11.88
CA TYR A 478 -10.35 9.74 -11.34
C TYR A 478 -9.69 10.87 -12.13
N ALA A 479 -9.97 11.01 -13.43
CA ALA A 479 -9.49 12.15 -14.19
C ALA A 479 -10.02 13.48 -13.62
N TYR A 480 -11.32 13.57 -13.31
CA TYR A 480 -11.90 14.73 -12.65
C TYR A 480 -11.42 14.90 -11.21
N GLU A 481 -11.17 13.81 -10.48
CA GLU A 481 -10.59 13.89 -9.13
C GLU A 481 -9.20 14.52 -9.15
N LEU A 482 -8.32 14.06 -10.04
CA LEU A 482 -6.96 14.60 -10.15
C LEU A 482 -6.98 16.05 -10.64
N MET A 483 -7.98 16.44 -11.45
CA MET A 483 -8.23 17.83 -11.82
C MET A 483 -8.61 18.69 -10.59
N HIS A 484 -9.51 18.20 -9.74
CA HIS A 484 -9.85 18.82 -8.46
C HIS A 484 -8.62 18.94 -7.56
N PHE A 485 -7.87 17.86 -7.40
CA PHE A 485 -6.69 17.81 -6.55
C PHE A 485 -5.61 18.80 -7.01
N LEU A 486 -5.37 18.91 -8.33
CA LEU A 486 -4.44 19.89 -8.88
C LEU A 486 -4.93 21.33 -8.68
N CYS A 487 -6.23 21.59 -8.85
CA CYS A 487 -6.81 22.90 -8.52
C CYS A 487 -6.58 23.24 -7.05
N CYS A 488 -6.74 22.27 -6.16
CA CYS A 488 -6.50 22.45 -4.75
C CYS A 488 -5.04 22.78 -4.44
N ILE A 489 -4.09 22.03 -5.01
CA ILE A 489 -2.64 22.30 -4.88
C ILE A 489 -2.27 23.71 -5.37
N LYS A 490 -2.83 24.13 -6.50
CA LYS A 490 -2.41 25.37 -7.17
C LYS A 490 -3.08 26.63 -6.62
N HIS A 491 -4.37 26.53 -6.29
CA HIS A 491 -5.21 27.71 -6.08
C HIS A 491 -5.85 27.75 -4.70
N VAL A 492 -5.96 26.63 -3.98
CA VAL A 492 -6.71 26.55 -2.70
C VAL A 492 -5.79 26.43 -1.50
N TRP A 493 -4.90 25.44 -1.51
CA TRP A 493 -4.10 25.08 -0.35
C TRP A 493 -2.89 25.98 -0.23
N ASP A 494 -2.68 26.51 0.97
CA ASP A 494 -1.38 27.04 1.34
C ASP A 494 -0.33 25.92 1.49
N GLU A 495 0.93 26.30 1.63
CA GLU A 495 2.03 25.33 1.72
C GLU A 495 1.86 24.38 2.92
N GLN A 496 1.34 24.87 4.05
CA GLN A 496 1.10 24.03 5.23
C GLN A 496 0.04 22.95 4.93
N THR A 497 -1.09 23.33 4.35
CA THR A 497 -2.18 22.41 4.00
C THR A 497 -1.75 21.44 2.92
N LYS A 498 -1.05 21.92 1.88
CA LYS A 498 -0.51 21.07 0.82
C LYS A 498 0.43 20.00 1.39
N VAL A 499 1.37 20.39 2.24
CA VAL A 499 2.29 19.44 2.90
C VAL A 499 1.51 18.48 3.80
N ALA A 500 0.52 18.94 4.55
CA ALA A 500 -0.30 18.08 5.40
C ALA A 500 -1.09 17.05 4.60
N VAL A 501 -1.73 17.46 3.50
CA VAL A 501 -2.48 16.58 2.59
C VAL A 501 -1.57 15.59 1.89
N LEU A 502 -0.45 16.02 1.29
CA LEU A 502 0.47 15.09 0.64
C LEU A 502 1.13 14.12 1.64
N SER A 503 1.45 14.59 2.86
CA SER A 503 1.96 13.71 3.92
C SER A 503 0.90 12.70 4.37
N SER A 504 -0.38 13.06 4.33
CA SER A 504 -1.49 12.17 4.71
C SER A 504 -1.63 10.97 3.78
N MET A 505 -1.04 11.03 2.59
CA MET A 505 -1.09 9.97 1.59
C MET A 505 -0.13 8.81 1.87
N LEU A 506 0.73 8.96 2.88
CA LEU A 506 1.81 8.02 3.16
C LEU A 506 1.84 7.60 4.64
N VAL A 507 2.19 6.34 4.87
CA VAL A 507 2.48 5.75 6.18
C VAL A 507 3.84 5.08 6.12
N ASN A 508 4.69 5.30 7.12
CA ASN A 508 5.95 4.59 7.27
C ASN A 508 5.83 3.53 8.37
N THR A 509 5.85 2.25 7.98
CA THR A 509 5.62 1.15 8.93
C THR A 509 6.88 0.67 9.64
N SER A 510 8.07 0.82 9.03
CA SER A 510 9.34 0.38 9.63
C SER A 510 10.11 1.49 10.34
N GLY A 511 9.88 2.75 9.95
CA GLY A 511 10.70 3.90 10.31
C GLY A 511 11.97 4.03 9.45
N GLY A 512 12.19 3.12 8.49
CA GLY A 512 13.31 3.19 7.56
C GLY A 512 13.06 4.17 6.40
N GLN A 513 14.13 4.55 5.71
CA GLN A 513 14.06 5.46 4.55
C GLN A 513 13.20 4.89 3.40
N TYR A 514 13.16 3.57 3.23
CA TYR A 514 12.40 2.88 2.19
C TYR A 514 11.10 2.24 2.70
N GLY A 515 10.68 2.58 3.92
CA GLY A 515 9.55 1.94 4.64
C GLY A 515 8.19 2.58 4.40
N TRP A 516 8.08 3.47 3.42
CA TRP A 516 6.86 4.23 3.12
C TRP A 516 5.93 3.47 2.17
N LYS A 517 4.62 3.57 2.43
CA LYS A 517 3.56 3.02 1.58
C LYS A 517 2.33 3.94 1.55
N PRO A 518 1.43 3.78 0.57
CA PRO A 518 0.17 4.52 0.54
C PRO A 518 -0.70 4.23 1.76
N THR A 519 -1.38 5.26 2.27
CA THR A 519 -2.26 5.15 3.44
C THR A 519 -3.45 4.22 3.21
N ASP A 520 -4.05 4.23 2.03
CA ASP A 520 -5.14 3.33 1.66
C ASP A 520 -4.68 1.87 1.52
N LEU A 521 -3.47 1.62 0.99
CA LEU A 521 -2.88 0.28 1.02
C LEU A 521 -2.65 -0.22 2.45
N TYR A 522 -2.23 0.67 3.35
CA TYR A 522 -2.07 0.33 4.76
C TYR A 522 -3.42 -0.02 5.43
N GLN A 523 -4.50 0.69 5.10
CA GLN A 523 -5.85 0.34 5.55
C GLN A 523 -6.29 -1.03 5.00
N GLU A 524 -5.97 -1.34 3.74
CA GLU A 524 -6.28 -2.65 3.14
C GLU A 524 -5.51 -3.80 3.83
N HIS A 525 -4.27 -3.56 4.27
CA HIS A 525 -3.54 -4.54 5.10
C HIS A 525 -4.26 -4.80 6.43
N HIS A 526 -4.84 -3.78 7.07
CA HIS A 526 -5.66 -3.95 8.26
C HIS A 526 -6.92 -4.78 7.98
N ASN A 527 -7.65 -4.48 6.89
CA ASN A 527 -8.79 -5.27 6.43
C ASN A 527 -8.42 -6.75 6.27
N ARG A 528 -7.30 -7.03 5.62
CA ARG A 528 -6.79 -8.39 5.43
C ARG A 528 -6.47 -9.10 6.74
N SER A 529 -5.83 -8.43 7.69
CA SER A 529 -5.54 -8.99 9.02
C SER A 529 -6.82 -9.34 9.78
N ILE A 530 -7.86 -8.48 9.72
CA ILE A 530 -9.17 -8.76 10.32
C ILE A 530 -9.83 -9.96 9.64
N LYS A 531 -9.86 -10.00 8.31
CA LYS A 531 -10.38 -11.13 7.50
C LYS A 531 -9.67 -12.44 7.85
N HIS A 532 -8.34 -12.42 8.03
CA HIS A 532 -7.57 -13.62 8.42
C HIS A 532 -8.04 -14.20 9.75
N VAL A 533 -8.21 -13.36 10.77
CA VAL A 533 -8.69 -13.77 12.09
C VAL A 533 -10.13 -14.29 12.02
N TYR A 534 -10.98 -13.62 11.24
CA TYR A 534 -12.38 -14.00 11.02
C TYR A 534 -12.52 -15.37 10.34
N TYR A 535 -11.86 -15.57 9.19
CA TYR A 535 -11.96 -16.80 8.41
C TYR A 535 -11.22 -17.98 9.05
N GLY A 536 -10.12 -17.75 9.80
CA GLY A 536 -9.45 -18.79 10.58
C GLY A 536 -10.38 -19.50 11.57
N ARG A 537 -11.48 -18.84 11.96
CA ARG A 537 -12.53 -19.37 12.84
C ARG A 537 -13.79 -19.82 12.11
N ARG A 538 -13.69 -20.06 10.80
CA ARG A 538 -14.77 -20.58 9.96
C ARG A 538 -16.03 -19.71 9.96
N GLY A 539 -15.90 -18.40 10.19
CA GLY A 539 -17.05 -17.47 10.18
C GLY A 539 -17.96 -17.53 11.41
N ASP A 540 -17.59 -18.30 12.45
CA ASP A 540 -18.33 -18.35 13.73
C ASP A 540 -18.07 -17.11 14.62
N THR A 541 -17.52 -16.04 14.06
CA THR A 541 -17.19 -14.81 14.79
C THR A 541 -18.26 -13.76 14.51
N PRO A 542 -19.19 -13.45 15.45
CA PRO A 542 -20.11 -12.33 15.27
C PRO A 542 -19.36 -11.03 15.06
N PHE A 543 -19.94 -10.11 14.29
CA PHE A 543 -19.33 -8.82 14.01
C PHE A 543 -18.95 -8.04 15.28
N ASP A 544 -19.75 -8.15 16.35
CA ASP A 544 -19.45 -7.50 17.64
C ASP A 544 -18.11 -7.96 18.22
N MET A 545 -17.73 -9.23 18.02
CA MET A 545 -16.41 -9.71 18.44
C MET A 545 -15.28 -9.06 17.63
N LEU A 546 -15.51 -8.69 16.38
CA LEU A 546 -14.50 -7.95 15.59
C LEU A 546 -14.26 -6.59 16.22
N ARG A 547 -15.36 -5.88 16.53
CA ARG A 547 -15.35 -4.55 17.16
C ARG A 547 -14.68 -4.56 18.53
N GLU A 548 -15.07 -5.50 19.38
CA GLU A 548 -14.64 -5.56 20.79
C GLU A 548 -13.25 -6.17 20.99
N ARG A 549 -12.79 -7.05 20.08
CA ARG A 549 -11.63 -7.92 20.35
C ARG A 549 -10.57 -7.97 19.25
N VAL A 550 -10.92 -7.66 17.99
CA VAL A 550 -10.02 -7.89 16.84
C VAL A 550 -9.46 -6.58 16.30
N SER A 551 -10.31 -5.65 15.84
CA SER A 551 -9.87 -4.52 15.00
C SER A 551 -8.81 -3.65 15.66
N MET A 552 -9.01 -3.26 16.93
CA MET A 552 -8.03 -2.44 17.67
C MET A 552 -6.76 -3.21 18.09
N ASN A 553 -6.75 -4.54 17.96
CA ASN A 553 -5.66 -5.41 18.42
C ASN A 553 -4.83 -5.99 17.26
N ILE A 554 -5.13 -5.67 16.00
CA ILE A 554 -4.44 -6.25 14.82
C ILE A 554 -2.93 -5.99 14.82
N GLU A 555 -2.48 -4.79 15.15
CA GLU A 555 -1.05 -4.50 15.26
C GLU A 555 -0.40 -5.26 16.43
N THR A 556 -1.15 -5.46 17.52
CA THR A 556 -0.69 -6.31 18.64
C THR A 556 -0.57 -7.76 18.19
N PHE A 557 -1.48 -8.25 17.34
CA PHE A 557 -1.40 -9.60 16.77
C PHE A 557 -0.15 -9.80 15.93
N ASP A 558 0.18 -8.83 15.08
CA ASP A 558 1.40 -8.88 14.27
C ASP A 558 2.65 -8.90 15.15
N GLY A 559 2.73 -8.01 16.15
CA GLY A 559 3.83 -8.00 17.12
C GLY A 559 3.95 -9.29 17.95
N VAL A 560 2.83 -9.91 18.35
CA VAL A 560 2.84 -11.20 19.07
C VAL A 560 3.40 -12.30 18.17
N LYS A 561 2.93 -12.39 16.92
CA LYS A 561 3.39 -13.42 15.97
C LYS A 561 4.89 -13.32 15.77
N GLU A 562 5.39 -12.13 15.42
CA GLU A 562 6.82 -11.90 15.21
C GLU A 562 7.64 -12.23 16.46
N GLN A 563 7.22 -11.74 17.62
CA GLN A 563 7.96 -11.97 18.85
C GLN A 563 7.96 -13.44 19.26
N MET A 564 6.83 -14.14 19.14
CA MET A 564 6.73 -15.55 19.47
C MET A 564 7.52 -16.43 18.50
N GLU A 565 7.41 -16.19 17.20
CA GLU A 565 8.19 -16.88 16.17
C GLU A 565 9.69 -16.70 16.41
N LYS A 566 10.14 -15.47 16.73
CA LYS A 566 11.53 -15.17 17.08
C LYS A 566 11.99 -15.88 18.36
N GLN A 567 11.22 -15.78 19.45
CA GLN A 567 11.59 -16.37 20.75
C GLN A 567 11.62 -17.89 20.71
N PHE A 568 10.66 -18.52 20.04
CA PHE A 568 10.62 -19.97 19.86
C PHE A 568 11.52 -20.47 18.73
N GLN A 569 12.18 -19.55 18.04
CA GLN A 569 12.99 -19.84 16.85
C GLN A 569 12.18 -20.73 15.91
N ALA A 570 10.88 -20.43 15.76
CA ALA A 570 10.08 -21.09 14.74
C ALA A 570 10.85 -20.89 13.44
N PRO A 571 10.98 -21.93 12.59
CA PRO A 571 11.46 -21.69 11.25
C PRO A 571 10.63 -20.52 10.75
N SER A 572 11.29 -19.44 10.37
CA SER A 572 10.60 -18.55 9.46
C SER A 572 10.20 -19.49 8.33
N ASN A 573 8.90 -19.79 8.20
CA ASN A 573 8.34 -19.92 6.85
C ASN A 573 9.03 -18.80 6.13
N LYS A 574 9.80 -19.09 5.07
CA LYS A 574 10.48 -18.02 4.35
C LYS A 574 9.35 -17.07 3.93
N ARG A 575 9.03 -16.11 4.80
CA ARG A 575 8.00 -15.10 4.62
C ARG A 575 8.47 -14.17 3.52
N LYS A 576 9.76 -14.27 3.18
CA LYS A 576 10.41 -14.18 1.88
C LYS A 576 10.15 -15.46 1.06
N HIS A 577 9.03 -15.58 0.36
CA HIS A 577 9.15 -16.21 -0.95
C HIS A 577 10.23 -15.35 -1.62
N ALA A 578 11.47 -15.83 -1.69
CA ALA A 578 12.47 -15.16 -2.50
C ALA A 578 11.79 -15.04 -3.84
N ALA A 579 11.53 -13.80 -4.29
CA ALA A 579 10.88 -13.56 -5.57
C ALA A 579 11.60 -14.49 -6.55
N VAL A 580 10.83 -15.37 -7.19
CA VAL A 580 11.40 -16.25 -8.20
C VAL A 580 12.07 -15.32 -9.20
N SER A 581 13.33 -15.61 -9.54
CA SER A 581 14.12 -14.68 -10.36
C SER A 581 13.33 -14.31 -11.62
N ALA A 582 13.17 -13.00 -11.85
CA ALA A 582 12.55 -12.47 -13.05
C ALA A 582 13.46 -12.57 -14.28
N GLU A 583 14.71 -12.99 -14.11
CA GLU A 583 15.74 -13.00 -15.17
C GLU A 583 15.31 -13.78 -16.41
N THR A 584 14.70 -14.97 -16.23
CA THR A 584 14.23 -15.78 -17.37
C THR A 584 13.12 -15.07 -18.14
N ASP A 585 12.11 -14.55 -17.45
CA ASP A 585 11.00 -13.82 -18.08
C ASP A 585 11.49 -12.56 -18.81
N ILE A 586 12.40 -11.79 -18.19
CA ILE A 586 13.00 -10.60 -18.80
C ILE A 586 13.81 -10.98 -20.04
N HIS A 587 14.59 -12.07 -19.98
CA HIS A 587 15.37 -12.56 -21.11
C HIS A 587 14.47 -13.02 -22.27
N ASP A 588 13.38 -13.71 -21.99
CA ASP A 588 12.43 -14.17 -23.00
C ASP A 588 11.71 -13.00 -23.66
N ILE A 589 11.27 -11.99 -22.89
CA ILE A 589 10.72 -10.75 -23.45
C ILE A 589 11.77 -10.05 -24.34
N LEU A 590 13.01 -9.92 -23.86
CA LEU A 590 14.09 -9.29 -24.61
C LEU A 590 14.41 -10.05 -25.92
N GLY A 591 14.33 -11.38 -25.90
CA GLY A 591 14.42 -12.25 -27.08
C GLY A 591 13.38 -11.89 -28.13
N ILE A 592 12.09 -11.78 -27.73
CA ILE A 592 11.02 -11.36 -28.64
C ILE A 592 11.29 -9.96 -29.21
N LEU A 593 11.73 -9.01 -28.39
CA LEU A 593 12.03 -7.65 -28.87
C LEU A 593 13.15 -7.66 -29.93
N ARG A 594 14.17 -8.51 -29.75
CA ARG A 594 15.27 -8.71 -30.72
C ARG A 594 14.79 -9.37 -32.01
N GLU A 595 14.08 -10.48 -31.91
CA GLU A 595 13.58 -11.26 -33.05
C GLU A 595 12.68 -10.43 -33.97
N ASN A 596 11.85 -9.56 -33.39
CA ASN A 596 10.93 -8.70 -34.13
C ASN A 596 11.55 -7.33 -34.50
N ASN A 597 12.85 -7.13 -34.25
CA ASN A 597 13.58 -5.88 -34.48
C ASN A 597 12.92 -4.64 -33.85
N ILE A 598 12.25 -4.81 -32.71
CA ILE A 598 11.60 -3.71 -31.99
C ILE A 598 12.70 -2.83 -31.38
N LEU A 599 12.56 -1.51 -31.57
CA LEU A 599 13.56 -0.47 -31.26
C LEU A 599 14.87 -0.55 -32.08
N GLY A 600 14.95 -1.35 -33.15
CA GLY A 600 16.17 -1.48 -33.97
C GLY A 600 16.58 -0.20 -34.71
N ARG A 601 17.88 -0.12 -35.08
CA ARG A 601 18.50 1.03 -35.80
C ARG A 601 18.02 1.22 -37.24
N ASP A 602 17.41 0.21 -37.84
CA ASP A 602 16.78 0.31 -39.16
C ASP A 602 15.45 1.07 -39.02
N PHE A 603 15.55 2.37 -38.73
CA PHE A 603 14.49 3.36 -38.92
C PHE A 603 14.26 3.54 -40.42
N ASN A 604 13.81 2.47 -41.09
CA ASN A 604 13.32 2.53 -42.45
C ASN A 604 11.80 2.35 -42.39
N PRO A 605 11.02 3.45 -42.27
CA PRO A 605 9.56 3.48 -42.33
C PRO A 605 8.90 2.57 -43.36
N CYS A 606 9.63 2.28 -44.44
CA CYS A 606 9.09 1.71 -45.65
C CYS A 606 9.16 0.17 -45.73
N ALA A 607 9.79 -0.53 -44.78
CA ALA A 607 10.01 -1.98 -44.90
C ALA A 607 9.20 -2.86 -43.93
N GLN A 608 8.60 -2.30 -42.87
CA GLN A 608 7.72 -3.03 -41.96
C GLN A 608 6.40 -2.30 -41.78
N LYS A 609 5.59 -2.25 -42.84
CA LYS A 609 4.14 -2.17 -42.63
C LYS A 609 3.72 -3.49 -41.99
N ASN A 610 3.79 -3.57 -40.66
CA ASN A 610 3.16 -4.67 -39.94
C ASN A 610 1.66 -4.46 -40.07
N GLU A 611 1.06 -5.05 -41.10
CA GLU A 611 -0.40 -5.16 -41.23
C GLU A 611 -0.95 -5.74 -39.92
N GLY A 612 -1.72 -4.94 -39.17
CA GLY A 612 -2.39 -5.39 -37.94
C GLY A 612 -1.85 -4.85 -36.61
N VAL A 613 -0.84 -3.96 -36.57
CA VAL A 613 -0.44 -3.30 -35.29
C VAL A 613 -1.39 -2.15 -34.96
N ALA A 614 -2.10 -2.28 -33.84
CA ALA A 614 -2.92 -1.19 -33.31
C ALA A 614 -2.00 -0.07 -32.76
N ALA A 615 -2.22 1.15 -33.23
CA ALA A 615 -1.47 2.30 -32.73
C ALA A 615 -1.84 2.60 -31.27
N ALA A 616 -0.89 2.49 -30.34
CA ALA A 616 -1.10 2.92 -28.97
C ALA A 616 -1.30 4.45 -28.95
N LYS A 617 -2.23 4.92 -28.10
CA LYS A 617 -2.45 6.35 -27.93
C LYS A 617 -1.26 6.95 -27.20
N ASP A 618 -0.81 8.11 -27.64
CA ASP A 618 0.04 8.94 -26.80
C ASP A 618 -0.84 9.51 -25.68
N LEU A 619 -0.77 8.92 -24.49
CA LEU A 619 -1.66 9.26 -23.38
C LEU A 619 -1.48 10.72 -22.93
N PHE A 620 -0.26 11.24 -22.94
CA PHE A 620 0.01 12.62 -22.55
C PHE A 620 -0.53 13.62 -23.59
N LEU A 621 -0.29 13.37 -24.89
CA LEU A 621 -0.80 14.23 -25.97
C LEU A 621 -2.33 14.19 -26.05
N ALA A 622 -2.93 12.99 -25.97
CA ALA A 622 -4.38 12.83 -25.97
C ALA A 622 -5.03 13.50 -24.76
N GLY A 623 -4.41 13.38 -23.58
CA GLY A 623 -4.87 14.01 -22.35
C GLY A 623 -4.77 15.54 -22.39
N THR A 624 -3.65 16.05 -22.91
CA THR A 624 -3.43 17.48 -23.17
C THR A 624 -4.50 18.02 -24.11
N SER A 625 -4.76 17.33 -25.23
CA SER A 625 -5.79 17.70 -26.19
C SER A 625 -7.19 17.73 -25.54
N ALA A 626 -7.49 16.75 -24.69
CA ALA A 626 -8.75 16.69 -23.96
C ALA A 626 -8.93 17.81 -22.92
N LEU A 627 -7.84 18.30 -22.33
CA LEU A 627 -7.84 19.43 -21.39
C LEU A 627 -7.87 20.79 -22.10
N GLN A 628 -7.29 20.88 -23.30
CA GLN A 628 -7.37 22.07 -24.15
C GLN A 628 -8.76 22.26 -24.76
N ASP A 629 -9.54 21.19 -24.91
CA ASP A 629 -10.98 21.29 -25.19
C ASP A 629 -11.67 22.01 -24.02
N LYS A 630 -11.89 23.32 -24.22
CA LYS A 630 -12.53 24.21 -23.24
C LYS A 630 -13.88 23.69 -22.77
N LYS A 631 -14.55 22.79 -23.50
CA LYS A 631 -15.82 22.19 -23.08
C LYS A 631 -15.67 21.40 -21.78
N ARG A 632 -14.62 20.57 -21.65
CA ARG A 632 -14.43 19.70 -20.48
C ARG A 632 -14.10 20.51 -19.23
N MET A 633 -13.15 21.42 -19.35
CA MET A 633 -12.75 22.29 -18.23
C MET A 633 -13.90 23.23 -17.82
N ARG A 634 -14.64 23.82 -18.77
CA ARG A 634 -15.85 24.61 -18.45
C ARG A 634 -16.92 23.77 -17.78
N ALA A 635 -17.16 22.54 -18.23
CA ALA A 635 -18.14 21.66 -17.61
C ALA A 635 -17.76 21.34 -16.15
N PHE A 636 -16.47 21.06 -15.91
CA PHE A 636 -15.95 20.87 -14.55
C PHE A 636 -16.12 22.12 -13.69
N ILE A 637 -15.66 23.28 -14.17
CA ILE A 637 -15.76 24.56 -13.46
C ILE A 637 -17.24 24.89 -13.17
N ASN A 638 -18.12 24.77 -14.16
CA ASN A 638 -19.54 25.06 -13.98
C ASN A 638 -20.20 24.11 -12.99
N LYS A 639 -19.85 22.81 -13.00
CA LYS A 639 -20.36 21.84 -12.03
C LYS A 639 -19.98 22.24 -10.61
N HIS A 640 -18.75 22.69 -10.38
CA HIS A 640 -18.26 23.03 -9.04
C HIS A 640 -18.61 24.46 -8.60
N ILE A 641 -18.84 25.40 -9.53
CA ILE A 641 -19.26 26.77 -9.23
C ILE A 641 -20.78 26.91 -9.17
N TYR A 642 -21.56 26.22 -9.99
CA TYR A 642 -23.01 26.44 -10.11
C TYR A 642 -23.86 25.20 -9.86
N GLY A 643 -23.26 24.02 -9.78
CA GLY A 643 -23.99 22.79 -9.52
C GLY A 643 -24.47 22.73 -8.06
N ASN A 644 -25.79 22.75 -7.86
CA ASN A 644 -26.45 22.31 -6.63
C ASN A 644 -26.70 20.78 -6.62
N GLN A 645 -26.03 20.02 -7.50
CA GLN A 645 -26.25 18.58 -7.62
C GLN A 645 -25.19 17.83 -6.84
N GLY A 646 -25.59 17.37 -5.65
CA GLY A 646 -24.82 16.44 -4.84
C GLY A 646 -24.43 15.20 -5.66
N PHE A 647 -23.24 14.69 -5.39
CA PHE A 647 -22.68 13.45 -5.94
C PHE A 647 -23.42 12.19 -5.43
N GLY A 648 -24.75 12.23 -5.33
CA GLY A 648 -25.58 11.14 -4.82
C GLY A 648 -25.75 10.03 -5.84
N ASP A 649 -25.17 8.87 -5.52
CA ASP A 649 -25.44 7.55 -6.10
C ASP A 649 -25.30 7.45 -7.63
N GLU A 650 -24.24 8.03 -8.21
CA GLU A 650 -23.82 7.61 -9.55
C GLU A 650 -23.12 6.22 -9.47
N PRO A 651 -23.38 5.31 -10.42
CA PRO A 651 -22.75 3.99 -10.44
C PRO A 651 -21.23 4.12 -10.47
N GLU A 652 -20.57 3.26 -9.68
CA GLU A 652 -19.13 3.12 -9.63
C GLU A 652 -18.54 2.96 -11.04
N ASP A 653 -17.39 3.57 -11.32
CA ASP A 653 -16.48 2.98 -12.30
C ASP A 653 -16.11 1.64 -11.68
N THR A 654 -16.76 0.55 -12.09
CA THR A 654 -16.56 -0.79 -11.56
C THR A 654 -15.12 -1.21 -11.86
N ALA A 655 -14.18 -0.80 -11.03
CA ALA A 655 -13.10 -1.67 -10.63
C ALA A 655 -13.78 -2.74 -9.77
N GLN A 656 -14.39 -3.75 -10.41
CA GLN A 656 -14.75 -4.95 -9.68
C GLN A 656 -13.47 -5.41 -8.96
N GLU A 657 -13.52 -5.32 -7.64
CA GLU A 657 -12.41 -5.66 -6.76
C GLU A 657 -12.06 -7.13 -7.03
N SER A 658 -10.89 -7.37 -7.63
CA SER A 658 -10.24 -8.67 -7.51
C SER A 658 -10.07 -8.92 -6.01
N ASN A 659 -10.50 -10.09 -5.53
CA ASN A 659 -10.49 -10.48 -4.13
C ASN A 659 -9.26 -9.90 -3.36
N PRO A 660 -9.44 -8.86 -2.52
CA PRO A 660 -8.33 -8.07 -1.97
C PRO A 660 -7.33 -8.88 -1.11
N ILE A 661 -7.73 -10.10 -0.74
CA ILE A 661 -7.01 -11.06 0.09
C ILE A 661 -5.70 -11.55 -0.58
N GLU A 662 -5.65 -11.64 -1.91
CA GLU A 662 -4.45 -12.05 -2.66
C GLU A 662 -3.50 -10.87 -2.91
N THR A 663 -4.03 -9.67 -3.15
CA THR A 663 -3.26 -8.44 -3.43
C THR A 663 -2.52 -7.86 -2.23
N ALA A 664 -2.94 -8.08 -0.99
CA ALA A 664 -2.16 -7.62 0.17
C ALA A 664 -1.14 -8.66 0.69
N ARG A 665 -1.11 -9.90 0.15
CA ARG A 665 -0.19 -10.97 0.58
C ARG A 665 1.26 -10.76 0.18
N ASP A 666 1.45 -10.11 -0.96
CA ASP A 666 2.74 -10.10 -1.61
C ASP A 666 3.48 -8.74 -1.54
N TRP A 667 2.83 -7.65 -1.10
CA TRP A 667 3.52 -6.39 -0.75
C TRP A 667 4.43 -6.53 0.48
N GLN A 668 4.01 -7.36 1.45
CA GLN A 668 4.81 -7.65 2.65
C GLN A 668 6.08 -8.47 2.31
N LEU A 669 6.11 -9.13 1.15
CA LEU A 669 7.27 -9.88 0.65
C LEU A 669 8.39 -8.96 0.11
N GLU A 670 8.04 -7.83 -0.51
CA GLU A 670 9.01 -6.88 -1.08
C GLU A 670 9.70 -6.01 0.00
N GLU A 671 9.02 -5.71 1.10
CA GLU A 671 9.57 -4.89 2.20
C GLU A 671 10.78 -5.56 2.87
N ASP A 672 10.67 -6.85 3.20
CA ASP A 672 11.71 -7.62 3.88
C ASP A 672 12.97 -7.89 3.00
N LEU A 673 12.90 -7.60 1.70
CA LEU A 673 14.03 -7.72 0.75
C LEU A 673 14.88 -6.45 0.68
N SER A 674 14.30 -5.28 0.97
CA SER A 674 15.02 -4.01 0.95
C SER A 674 15.69 -3.65 2.28
N GLU A 675 15.23 -4.21 3.40
CA GLU A 675 15.94 -4.13 4.69
C GLU A 675 17.14 -5.11 4.79
N GLY A 676 17.35 -5.92 3.75
CA GLY A 676 18.41 -6.93 3.66
C GLY A 676 19.54 -6.64 2.68
N LYS A 677 19.66 -5.42 2.15
CA LYS A 677 20.82 -4.97 1.36
C LYS A 677 21.46 -3.74 1.96
#